data_AF-A0A0B3AS70-F1
#
_entry.id   AF-A0A0B3AS70-F1
#
_cell.length_a   1.000
_cell.length_b   1.000
_cell.length_c   1.000
_cell.angle_alpha   90.00
_cell.angle_beta   90.00
_cell.angle_gamma   90.00
#
_symmetry.space_group_name_H-M   'P 1'
#
loop_
_entity.id
_entity.type
_entity.pdbx_description
1 polymer ?
#
loop_
_entity_poly.entity_id
_entity_poly.type
_entity_poly.pdbx_seq_one_letter_code
_entity_poly.pdbx_strand_id
1 'polypeptide(L)'
;MPDKIEEKPLQVEQAEQKEPELELTDLPGIGEATAKRLISAGYVDLMSIAVLSPRALSQMAELTESTARKAILAARKGLDLGFTDANQFLEKRKEVLRITTGSKNLDGLLGGGVETKSITEAFGAFGSGKTQVAHSLACSVQLPKTKSGAEGMAVYIDTEATFRPERIKQLAKGYGMNPEEALKKILVARAFSSDHQMLLAEKVSDLINGGNPIKLVIVDSIMNLFRSEFVGRGMLADRQQKLNQHLHQLQKLADSYNLAIYITNQVMSRPDMLFGDPTAAVGGNIIGHACLTSDTLIQLSDGRIRAIVDLNKNNSLMAANFSRMKLEAAENDARFVNPTINKVYEIKAGSTIEASPLHRFFLVEDFSVKEEEARNLKNGDFVLMARKLEIEGEEQKLPAITVKTVKKISKEGQKVIKEKLRENNVTRKEVCKKIGITPRQFRRVLNQEYPTYSPVIDSLQNYLGLHLVQHVALHETHKHRNIIMSEILVPQIAQILGYFLGDGNFEKSGLRFRDERLEVLENYRQLFKEMFNVEGGITKMGGKNCYTLNINSVAIKELFEKLFVDLFDYIGKSKEEHIAAFIKGFSDAEGYISKKRPRITLAQKDKEILKRIQLLLLRLGVRSHLRLDVGKKKHTHLDIRDRDVFDYTRIGFTATDKQKLLEGWVNYCSNTYTKEMTPVKRKELWHLLKDAGLVPSKIIKHRPESYQYVNVRELRAAVNTLMRTEIKDMQIKRKMEFLISLLNGDLRFEKIRSIREKANSEPLFDLSVPKNENYIANGFIVHNSTYRLYFRKGKKDSRVAKLIDSPNMPDAECLFFLREAGLSDKE
;
A
#
# COMPACT_ATOMS: atom_id res chain seq x y z
N MET A 1 -58.49 33.69 1.53
CA MET A 1 -58.47 32.36 0.88
C MET A 1 -58.59 32.58 -0.61
N PRO A 2 -57.56 32.20 -1.38
CA PRO A 2 -57.76 31.90 -2.80
C PRO A 2 -57.05 30.59 -3.22
N ASP A 3 -57.85 29.74 -3.83
CA ASP A 3 -57.63 28.86 -5.00
C ASP A 3 -56.22 28.33 -5.31
N LYS A 4 -56.12 27.00 -5.22
CA LYS A 4 -55.04 26.17 -5.76
C LYS A 4 -55.07 26.22 -7.30
N ILE A 5 -53.95 26.58 -7.89
CA ILE A 5 -53.66 26.36 -9.31
C ILE A 5 -53.21 24.89 -9.45
N GLU A 6 -53.96 24.10 -10.20
CA GLU A 6 -53.55 22.76 -10.65
C GLU A 6 -52.51 22.89 -11.77
N GLU A 7 -51.26 22.51 -11.50
CA GLU A 7 -50.28 22.21 -12.54
C GLU A 7 -50.35 20.72 -12.91
N LYS A 8 -50.75 20.43 -14.16
CA LYS A 8 -50.67 19.10 -14.76
C LYS A 8 -49.19 18.69 -14.93
N PRO A 9 -48.76 17.49 -14.52
CA PRO A 9 -47.42 17.02 -14.81
C PRO A 9 -47.26 16.68 -16.29
N LEU A 10 -46.19 17.21 -16.89
CA LEU A 10 -45.66 16.82 -18.19
C LEU A 10 -45.32 15.32 -18.18
N GLN A 11 -46.03 14.53 -18.97
CA GLN A 11 -45.63 13.17 -19.31
C GLN A 11 -44.43 13.26 -20.26
N VAL A 12 -43.24 12.97 -19.74
CA VAL A 12 -42.08 12.61 -20.57
C VAL A 12 -42.05 11.09 -20.61
N GLU A 13 -42.57 10.49 -21.68
CA GLU A 13 -42.29 9.10 -22.00
C GLU A 13 -40.81 8.99 -22.40
N GLN A 14 -39.95 8.65 -21.46
CA GLN A 14 -38.62 8.12 -21.78
C GLN A 14 -38.77 6.61 -21.96
N ALA A 15 -38.80 6.17 -23.21
CA ALA A 15 -38.56 4.78 -23.54
C ALA A 15 -37.14 4.42 -23.06
N GLU A 16 -37.04 3.54 -22.06
CA GLU A 16 -35.78 2.91 -21.66
C GLU A 16 -35.25 2.09 -22.86
N GLN A 17 -34.35 2.69 -23.65
CA GLN A 17 -33.46 1.93 -24.50
C GLN A 17 -32.46 1.21 -23.60
N LYS A 18 -32.74 -0.05 -23.26
CA LYS A 18 -31.70 -0.96 -22.75
C LYS A 18 -30.61 -1.06 -23.81
N GLU A 19 -29.41 -0.59 -23.50
CA GLU A 19 -28.22 -0.94 -24.27
C GLU A 19 -28.11 -2.48 -24.31
N PRO A 20 -27.83 -3.09 -25.47
CA PRO A 20 -27.71 -4.54 -25.57
C PRO A 20 -26.51 -5.02 -24.73
N GLU A 21 -26.73 -6.03 -23.88
CA GLU A 21 -25.63 -6.73 -23.21
C GLU A 21 -24.72 -7.36 -24.27
N LEU A 22 -23.45 -6.91 -24.34
CA LEU A 22 -22.45 -7.45 -25.25
C LEU A 22 -22.17 -8.92 -24.91
N GLU A 23 -22.51 -9.85 -25.82
CA GLU A 23 -22.18 -11.26 -25.64
C GLU A 23 -20.71 -11.55 -25.99
N LEU A 24 -20.17 -12.63 -25.45
CA LEU A 24 -18.79 -13.09 -25.70
C LEU A 24 -18.50 -13.35 -27.18
N THR A 25 -19.53 -13.70 -27.96
CA THR A 25 -19.50 -13.90 -29.40
C THR A 25 -19.50 -12.62 -30.22
N ASP A 26 -19.88 -11.50 -29.62
CA ASP A 26 -19.95 -10.19 -30.27
C ASP A 26 -18.60 -9.44 -30.25
N LEU A 27 -17.63 -9.99 -29.51
CA LEU A 27 -16.32 -9.38 -29.35
C LEU A 27 -15.45 -9.47 -30.62
N PRO A 28 -14.90 -8.34 -31.11
CA PRO A 28 -14.06 -8.32 -32.30
C PRO A 28 -12.85 -9.26 -32.17
N GLY A 29 -12.79 -10.29 -33.03
CA GLY A 29 -11.68 -11.24 -33.07
C GLY A 29 -11.85 -12.47 -32.17
N ILE A 30 -13.00 -12.65 -31.51
CA ILE A 30 -13.41 -13.88 -30.84
C ILE A 30 -14.41 -14.61 -31.73
N GLY A 31 -14.00 -15.73 -32.34
CA GLY A 31 -14.93 -16.60 -33.07
C GLY A 31 -15.70 -17.53 -32.13
N GLU A 32 -16.80 -18.12 -32.62
CA GLU A 32 -17.71 -18.99 -31.86
C GLU A 32 -17.00 -20.15 -31.13
N ALA A 33 -15.95 -20.71 -31.74
CA ALA A 33 -15.15 -21.77 -31.12
C ALA A 33 -14.32 -21.28 -29.91
N THR A 34 -13.80 -20.06 -29.96
CA THR A 34 -13.07 -19.44 -28.85
C THR A 34 -14.02 -19.05 -27.73
N ALA A 35 -15.19 -18.50 -28.06
CA ALA A 35 -16.24 -18.18 -27.10
C ALA A 35 -16.71 -19.45 -26.35
N LYS A 36 -16.97 -20.55 -27.05
CA LYS A 36 -17.34 -21.84 -26.42
C LYS A 36 -16.28 -22.34 -25.45
N ARG A 37 -14.99 -22.22 -25.80
CA ARG A 37 -13.87 -22.62 -24.90
C ARG A 37 -13.78 -21.75 -23.65
N LEU A 38 -13.98 -20.44 -23.80
CA LEU A 38 -14.01 -19.49 -22.68
C LEU A 38 -15.18 -19.80 -21.74
N ILE A 39 -16.37 -20.01 -22.29
CA ILE A 39 -17.57 -20.38 -21.52
C ILE A 39 -17.38 -21.72 -20.81
N SER A 40 -16.82 -22.73 -21.48
CA SER A 40 -16.55 -24.05 -20.86
C SER A 40 -15.49 -23.98 -19.76
N ALA A 41 -14.63 -22.97 -19.78
CA ALA A 41 -13.64 -22.69 -18.74
C ALA A 41 -14.18 -21.80 -17.60
N GLY A 42 -15.48 -21.50 -17.60
CA GLY A 42 -16.16 -20.72 -16.56
C GLY A 42 -16.07 -19.20 -16.75
N TYR A 43 -15.65 -18.73 -17.93
CA TYR A 43 -15.65 -17.30 -18.26
C TYR A 43 -16.93 -16.93 -19.01
N VAL A 44 -17.92 -16.48 -18.25
CA VAL A 44 -19.26 -16.14 -18.77
C VAL A 44 -19.48 -14.63 -18.91
N ASP A 45 -18.64 -13.80 -18.27
CA ASP A 45 -18.72 -12.34 -18.35
C ASP A 45 -17.39 -11.73 -18.85
N LEU A 46 -17.49 -10.58 -19.52
CA LEU A 46 -16.33 -9.90 -20.12
C LEU A 46 -15.30 -9.44 -19.09
N MET A 47 -15.72 -9.11 -17.85
CA MET A 47 -14.83 -8.61 -16.81
C MET A 47 -13.87 -9.70 -16.35
N SER A 48 -14.38 -10.92 -16.18
CA SER A 48 -13.61 -12.10 -15.81
C SER A 48 -12.47 -12.40 -16.78
N ILE A 49 -12.62 -12.03 -18.06
CA ILE A 49 -11.61 -12.16 -19.10
C ILE A 49 -10.67 -10.95 -19.08
N ALA A 50 -11.21 -9.74 -18.99
CA ALA A 50 -10.45 -8.50 -19.13
C ALA A 50 -9.37 -8.30 -18.05
N VAL A 51 -9.58 -8.84 -16.84
CA VAL A 51 -8.64 -8.71 -15.70
C VAL A 51 -7.57 -9.79 -15.64
N LEU A 52 -7.65 -10.83 -16.50
CA LEU A 52 -6.67 -11.91 -16.53
C LEU A 52 -5.42 -11.57 -17.33
N SER A 53 -4.33 -12.27 -17.03
CA SER A 53 -3.14 -12.26 -17.87
C SER A 53 -3.30 -13.21 -19.06
N PRO A 54 -2.70 -12.92 -20.23
CA PRO A 54 -2.75 -13.81 -21.40
C PRO A 54 -2.34 -15.25 -21.09
N ARG A 55 -1.32 -15.42 -20.23
CA ARG A 55 -0.84 -16.73 -19.80
C ARG A 55 -1.84 -17.48 -18.92
N ALA A 56 -2.49 -16.81 -17.97
CA ALA A 56 -3.48 -17.43 -17.11
C ALA A 56 -4.72 -17.88 -17.91
N LEU A 57 -5.23 -17.00 -18.78
CA LEU A 57 -6.39 -17.31 -19.62
C LEU A 57 -6.07 -18.42 -20.64
N SER A 58 -4.86 -18.42 -21.22
CA SER A 58 -4.40 -19.46 -22.12
C SER A 58 -4.38 -20.84 -21.47
N GLN A 59 -3.92 -20.94 -20.22
CA GLN A 59 -3.88 -22.19 -19.47
C GLN A 59 -5.27 -22.67 -19.05
N MET A 60 -6.13 -21.75 -18.61
CA MET A 60 -7.46 -22.09 -18.06
C MET A 60 -8.48 -22.40 -19.17
N ALA A 61 -8.40 -21.73 -20.32
CA ALA A 61 -9.34 -21.91 -21.43
C ALA A 61 -8.78 -22.74 -22.61
N GLU A 62 -7.60 -23.35 -22.44
CA GLU A 62 -6.91 -24.14 -23.48
C GLU A 62 -6.81 -23.39 -24.82
N LEU A 63 -6.42 -22.13 -24.74
CA LEU A 63 -6.22 -21.23 -25.89
C LEU A 63 -4.75 -21.00 -26.12
N THR A 64 -4.37 -20.63 -27.35
CA THR A 64 -3.01 -20.08 -27.57
C THR A 64 -2.90 -18.73 -26.86
N GLU A 65 -1.69 -18.37 -26.39
CA GLU A 65 -1.46 -17.10 -25.70
C GLU A 65 -1.80 -15.87 -26.58
N SER A 66 -1.64 -16.01 -27.91
CA SER A 66 -2.05 -14.99 -28.88
C SER A 66 -3.57 -14.81 -28.93
N THR A 67 -4.33 -15.91 -28.95
CA THR A 67 -5.80 -15.88 -28.90
C THR A 67 -6.30 -15.35 -27.55
N ALA A 68 -5.68 -15.76 -26.45
CA ALA A 68 -5.99 -15.25 -25.11
C ALA A 68 -5.75 -13.74 -25.00
N ARG A 69 -4.61 -13.24 -25.51
CA ARG A 69 -4.31 -11.79 -25.56
C ARG A 69 -5.34 -11.02 -26.40
N LYS A 70 -5.77 -11.57 -27.53
CA LYS A 70 -6.83 -10.97 -28.36
C LYS A 70 -8.18 -10.93 -27.62
N ALA A 71 -8.56 -12.01 -26.95
CA ALA A 71 -9.79 -12.07 -26.16
C ALA A 71 -9.79 -11.05 -25.02
N ILE A 72 -8.67 -10.92 -24.29
CA ILE A 72 -8.50 -9.91 -23.23
C ILE A 72 -8.60 -8.50 -23.80
N LEU A 73 -7.93 -8.20 -24.91
CA LEU A 73 -7.97 -6.88 -25.53
C LEU A 73 -9.36 -6.52 -26.07
N ALA A 74 -10.08 -7.50 -26.62
CA ALA A 74 -11.45 -7.32 -27.07
C ALA A 74 -12.40 -7.06 -25.88
N ALA A 75 -12.29 -7.85 -24.81
CA ALA A 75 -13.05 -7.65 -23.58
C ALA A 75 -12.76 -6.28 -22.94
N ARG A 76 -11.49 -5.83 -22.92
CA ARG A 76 -11.09 -4.50 -22.41
C ARG A 76 -11.55 -3.33 -23.27
N LYS A 77 -11.84 -3.56 -24.55
CA LYS A 77 -12.40 -2.53 -25.44
C LYS A 77 -13.92 -2.48 -25.35
N GLY A 78 -14.57 -3.63 -25.12
CA GLY A 78 -16.01 -3.70 -24.89
C GLY A 78 -16.43 -3.22 -23.51
N LEU A 79 -15.52 -3.30 -22.52
CA LEU A 79 -15.70 -2.77 -21.18
C LEU A 79 -14.97 -1.44 -21.06
N ASP A 80 -15.66 -0.36 -20.73
CA ASP A 80 -15.03 0.92 -20.40
C ASP A 80 -14.30 0.81 -19.04
N LEU A 81 -13.11 0.19 -19.06
CA LEU A 81 -12.25 -0.07 -17.91
C LEU A 81 -11.38 1.14 -17.52
N GLY A 82 -11.74 2.32 -18.01
CA GLY A 82 -11.12 3.57 -17.62
C GLY A 82 -11.57 4.05 -16.24
N PHE A 83 -11.29 5.32 -15.95
CA PHE A 83 -11.79 5.97 -14.75
C PHE A 83 -13.20 6.50 -15.00
N THR A 84 -14.17 6.09 -14.19
CA THR A 84 -15.49 6.74 -14.15
C THR A 84 -15.49 7.82 -13.07
N ASP A 85 -16.17 8.94 -13.31
CA ASP A 85 -16.30 9.97 -12.28
C ASP A 85 -17.16 9.49 -11.09
N ALA A 86 -17.07 10.19 -9.97
CA ALA A 86 -17.73 9.79 -8.73
C ALA A 86 -19.26 9.76 -8.83
N ASN A 87 -19.88 10.58 -9.70
CA ASN A 87 -21.33 10.54 -9.91
C ASN A 87 -21.70 9.30 -10.71
N GLN A 88 -20.96 8.96 -11.76
CA GLN A 88 -21.16 7.72 -12.50
C GLN A 88 -20.96 6.47 -11.61
N PHE A 89 -19.97 6.50 -10.70
CA PHE A 89 -19.79 5.43 -9.73
C PHE A 89 -20.93 5.36 -8.70
N LEU A 90 -21.46 6.51 -8.28
CA LEU A 90 -22.65 6.58 -7.42
C LEU A 90 -23.88 6.00 -8.13
N GLU A 91 -24.07 6.29 -9.42
CA GLU A 91 -25.12 5.68 -10.25
C GLU A 91 -24.96 4.15 -10.30
N LYS A 92 -23.75 3.63 -10.54
CA LYS A 92 -23.48 2.18 -10.47
C LYS A 92 -23.76 1.57 -9.09
N ARG A 93 -23.55 2.34 -8.01
CA ARG A 93 -23.90 1.89 -6.64
C ARG A 93 -25.39 1.88 -6.36
N LYS A 94 -26.26 2.50 -7.17
CA LYS A 94 -27.72 2.38 -7.01
C LYS A 94 -28.22 0.96 -7.23
N GLU A 95 -27.44 0.12 -7.91
CA GLU A 95 -27.75 -1.31 -8.08
C GLU A 95 -27.58 -2.13 -6.80
N VAL A 96 -26.85 -1.60 -5.81
CA VAL A 96 -26.57 -2.31 -4.55
C VAL A 96 -27.85 -2.34 -3.71
N LEU A 97 -28.27 -3.54 -3.33
CA LEU A 97 -29.45 -3.77 -2.50
C LEU A 97 -29.03 -3.93 -1.03
N ARG A 98 -29.96 -3.66 -0.11
CA ARG A 98 -29.81 -3.95 1.32
C ARG A 98 -30.96 -4.82 1.77
N ILE A 99 -30.65 -6.05 2.15
CA ILE A 99 -31.62 -7.06 2.58
C ILE A 99 -31.90 -6.87 4.07
N THR A 100 -33.16 -6.61 4.43
CA THR A 100 -33.57 -6.48 5.83
C THR A 100 -33.29 -7.77 6.61
N THR A 101 -32.78 -7.61 7.83
CA THR A 101 -32.64 -8.69 8.81
C THR A 101 -33.97 -9.07 9.45
N GLY A 102 -35.01 -8.25 9.29
CA GLY A 102 -36.30 -8.35 9.98
C GLY A 102 -36.39 -7.55 11.28
N SER A 103 -35.27 -7.00 11.77
CA SER A 103 -35.20 -6.12 12.94
C SER A 103 -34.77 -4.74 12.50
N LYS A 104 -35.56 -3.70 12.83
CA LYS A 104 -35.22 -2.33 12.46
C LYS A 104 -33.98 -1.85 13.21
N ASN A 105 -33.74 -2.36 14.42
CA ASN A 105 -32.54 -2.06 15.18
C ASN A 105 -31.29 -2.62 14.51
N LEU A 106 -31.33 -3.88 14.04
CA LEU A 106 -30.23 -4.49 13.30
C LEU A 106 -30.03 -3.85 11.92
N ASP A 107 -31.11 -3.54 11.22
CA ASP A 107 -31.04 -2.86 9.92
C ASP A 107 -30.48 -1.45 10.07
N GLY A 108 -30.92 -0.70 11.08
CA GLY A 108 -30.37 0.62 11.41
C GLY A 108 -28.89 0.55 11.75
N LEU A 109 -28.47 -0.48 12.50
CA LEU A 109 -27.07 -0.74 12.79
C LEU A 109 -26.25 -1.02 11.52
N LEU A 110 -26.83 -1.68 10.52
CA LEU A 110 -26.21 -1.98 9.22
C LEU A 110 -26.49 -0.93 8.13
N GLY A 111 -27.08 0.23 8.47
CA GLY A 111 -27.34 1.28 7.49
C GLY A 111 -28.42 0.91 6.45
N GLY A 112 -29.35 0.05 6.82
CA GLY A 112 -30.50 -0.37 6.02
C GLY A 112 -30.63 -1.88 5.78
N GLY A 113 -29.71 -2.70 6.31
CA GLY A 113 -29.72 -4.16 6.17
C GLY A 113 -28.40 -4.71 5.60
N VAL A 114 -28.37 -6.01 5.30
CA VAL A 114 -27.19 -6.69 4.74
C VAL A 114 -26.99 -6.29 3.27
N GLU A 115 -25.85 -5.70 2.97
CA GLU A 115 -25.52 -5.13 1.65
C GLU A 115 -25.12 -6.22 0.62
N THR A 116 -25.58 -6.10 -0.62
CA THR A 116 -25.10 -6.93 -1.75
C THR A 116 -23.73 -6.46 -2.25
N LYS A 117 -23.00 -7.31 -3.00
CA LYS A 117 -21.57 -7.09 -3.38
C LYS A 117 -20.64 -6.96 -2.16
N SER A 118 -21.01 -7.59 -1.04
CA SER A 118 -20.26 -7.56 0.21
C SER A 118 -20.41 -8.85 1.01
N ILE A 119 -19.42 -9.14 1.87
CA ILE A 119 -19.47 -10.20 2.87
C ILE A 119 -19.77 -9.57 4.24
N THR A 120 -20.80 -10.08 4.91
CA THR A 120 -21.14 -9.74 6.29
C THR A 120 -20.86 -10.95 7.20
N GLU A 121 -19.89 -10.83 8.11
CA GLU A 121 -19.61 -11.85 9.12
C GLU A 121 -20.39 -11.59 10.41
N ALA A 122 -21.06 -12.61 10.94
CA ALA A 122 -21.62 -12.59 12.29
C ALA A 122 -20.91 -13.62 13.19
N PHE A 123 -20.34 -13.17 14.30
CA PHE A 123 -19.61 -14.03 15.22
C PHE A 123 -20.10 -13.91 16.67
N GLY A 124 -19.92 -14.96 17.48
CA GLY A 124 -20.40 -14.97 18.86
C GLY A 124 -20.53 -16.37 19.48
N ALA A 125 -20.88 -16.44 20.77
CA ALA A 125 -21.09 -17.70 21.49
C ALA A 125 -22.22 -18.55 20.90
N PHE A 126 -22.22 -19.85 21.21
CA PHE A 126 -23.33 -20.71 20.86
C PHE A 126 -24.65 -20.14 21.42
N GLY A 127 -25.72 -20.16 20.61
CA GLY A 127 -27.01 -19.59 20.98
C GLY A 127 -27.10 -18.05 20.99
N SER A 128 -26.07 -17.34 20.49
CA SER A 128 -26.09 -15.86 20.39
C SER A 128 -27.01 -15.30 19.30
N GLY A 129 -27.59 -16.14 18.44
CA GLY A 129 -28.58 -15.72 17.43
C GLY A 129 -28.07 -15.65 15.99
N LYS A 130 -26.79 -15.99 15.71
CA LYS A 130 -26.20 -15.97 14.35
C LYS A 130 -27.04 -16.73 13.31
N THR A 131 -27.28 -18.02 13.54
CA THR A 131 -28.13 -18.87 12.70
C THR A 131 -29.57 -18.35 12.59
N GLN A 132 -30.09 -17.67 13.63
CA GLN A 132 -31.45 -17.11 13.57
C GLN A 132 -31.52 -15.90 12.64
N VAL A 133 -30.49 -15.05 12.63
CA VAL A 133 -30.35 -13.98 11.64
C VAL A 133 -30.17 -14.57 10.24
N ALA A 134 -29.35 -15.62 10.08
CA ALA A 134 -29.21 -16.34 8.81
C ALA A 134 -30.56 -16.86 8.28
N HIS A 135 -31.35 -17.53 9.11
CA HIS A 135 -32.68 -18.01 8.74
C HIS A 135 -33.65 -16.87 8.41
N SER A 136 -33.55 -15.76 9.14
CA SER A 136 -34.34 -14.55 8.87
C SER A 136 -34.01 -13.98 7.49
N LEU A 137 -32.72 -13.83 7.17
CA LEU A 137 -32.22 -13.36 5.88
C LEU A 137 -32.64 -14.28 4.72
N ALA A 138 -32.61 -15.60 4.93
CA ALA A 138 -33.06 -16.58 3.94
C ALA A 138 -34.54 -16.43 3.57
N CYS A 139 -35.38 -15.91 4.48
CA CYS A 139 -36.76 -15.56 4.21
C CYS A 139 -36.90 -14.15 3.62
N SER A 140 -36.22 -13.16 4.21
CA SER A 140 -36.41 -11.75 3.85
C SER A 140 -35.84 -11.38 2.47
N VAL A 141 -34.81 -12.09 1.99
CA VAL A 141 -34.29 -11.90 0.61
C VAL A 141 -35.37 -12.12 -0.45
N GLN A 142 -36.36 -12.96 -0.15
CA GLN A 142 -37.46 -13.30 -1.05
C GLN A 142 -38.56 -12.23 -1.09
N LEU A 143 -38.55 -11.29 -0.14
CA LEU A 143 -39.54 -10.22 -0.07
C LEU A 143 -39.39 -9.24 -1.24
N PRO A 144 -40.46 -8.50 -1.59
CA PRO A 144 -40.40 -7.41 -2.54
C PRO A 144 -39.36 -6.36 -2.16
N LYS A 145 -38.75 -5.70 -3.16
CA LYS A 145 -37.79 -4.61 -2.93
C LYS A 145 -38.38 -3.46 -2.10
N THR A 146 -39.69 -3.23 -2.22
CA THR A 146 -40.44 -2.22 -1.42
C THR A 146 -40.47 -2.52 0.08
N LYS A 147 -40.19 -3.76 0.48
CA LYS A 147 -40.06 -4.18 1.88
C LYS A 147 -38.61 -4.46 2.28
N SER A 148 -37.65 -3.86 1.57
CA SER A 148 -36.22 -4.10 1.77
C SER A 148 -35.81 -5.57 1.59
N GLY A 149 -36.51 -6.30 0.72
CA GLY A 149 -36.08 -7.59 0.20
C GLY A 149 -35.34 -7.46 -1.14
N ALA A 150 -35.05 -8.58 -1.80
CA ALA A 150 -34.35 -8.60 -3.08
C ALA A 150 -35.11 -9.37 -4.18
N GLU A 151 -36.32 -9.86 -3.90
CA GLU A 151 -37.13 -10.72 -4.79
C GLU A 151 -36.37 -11.96 -5.28
N GLY A 152 -35.37 -12.40 -4.52
CA GLY A 152 -34.42 -13.44 -4.91
C GLY A 152 -34.53 -14.71 -4.08
N MET A 153 -33.76 -15.72 -4.49
CA MET A 153 -33.58 -16.98 -3.77
C MET A 153 -32.35 -16.92 -2.84
N ALA A 154 -32.33 -17.80 -1.85
CA ALA A 154 -31.18 -18.00 -0.96
C ALA A 154 -30.51 -19.34 -1.24
N VAL A 155 -29.17 -19.37 -1.22
CA VAL A 155 -28.40 -20.62 -1.07
C VAL A 155 -27.89 -20.71 0.35
N TYR A 156 -28.05 -21.87 0.98
CA TYR A 156 -27.63 -22.14 2.35
C TYR A 156 -26.64 -23.30 2.38
N ILE A 157 -25.38 -23.01 2.66
CA ILE A 157 -24.32 -23.99 2.86
C ILE A 157 -24.21 -24.25 4.36
N ASP A 158 -24.77 -25.39 4.79
CA ASP A 158 -24.82 -25.79 6.20
C ASP A 158 -23.62 -26.70 6.52
N THR A 159 -22.79 -26.27 7.47
CA THR A 159 -21.61 -27.02 7.94
C THR A 159 -21.79 -27.54 9.36
N GLU A 160 -22.76 -27.02 10.12
CA GLU A 160 -23.01 -27.33 11.53
C GLU A 160 -24.28 -28.19 11.75
N ALA A 161 -25.00 -28.53 10.67
CA ALA A 161 -26.32 -29.17 10.72
C ALA A 161 -27.34 -28.34 11.52
N THR A 162 -27.30 -27.01 11.36
CA THR A 162 -28.15 -26.04 12.07
C THR A 162 -29.39 -25.64 11.30
N PHE A 163 -29.44 -25.91 9.98
CA PHE A 163 -30.61 -25.60 9.17
C PHE A 163 -31.80 -26.46 9.59
N ARG A 164 -32.94 -25.81 9.87
CA ARG A 164 -34.19 -26.46 10.30
C ARG A 164 -35.36 -25.93 9.47
N PRO A 165 -35.92 -26.74 8.54
CA PRO A 165 -37.04 -26.32 7.70
C PRO A 165 -38.26 -25.84 8.50
N GLU A 166 -38.53 -26.46 9.65
CA GLU A 166 -39.64 -26.08 10.53
C GLU A 166 -39.48 -24.64 11.03
N ARG A 167 -38.24 -24.22 11.29
CA ARG A 167 -37.94 -22.85 11.71
C ARG A 167 -38.17 -21.85 10.58
N ILE A 168 -37.82 -22.21 9.34
CA ILE A 168 -38.13 -21.39 8.16
C ILE A 168 -39.65 -21.24 8.00
N LYS A 169 -40.43 -22.32 8.18
CA LYS A 169 -41.90 -22.23 8.10
C LYS A 169 -42.48 -21.24 9.10
N GLN A 170 -41.95 -21.19 10.32
CA GLN A 170 -42.36 -20.21 11.34
C GLN A 170 -42.04 -18.78 10.91
N LEU A 171 -40.82 -18.53 10.44
CA LEU A 171 -40.37 -17.22 9.99
C LEU A 171 -41.17 -16.75 8.76
N ALA A 172 -41.39 -17.63 7.79
CA ALA A 172 -42.20 -17.35 6.60
C ALA A 172 -43.62 -16.90 6.98
N LYS A 173 -44.29 -17.60 7.92
CA LYS A 173 -45.60 -17.16 8.44
C LYS A 173 -45.52 -15.76 9.07
N GLY A 174 -44.47 -15.50 9.85
CA GLY A 174 -44.23 -14.20 10.48
C GLY A 174 -44.06 -13.05 9.48
N TYR A 175 -43.40 -13.33 8.34
CA TYR A 175 -43.29 -12.39 7.21
C TYR A 175 -44.54 -12.32 6.32
N GLY A 176 -45.61 -13.09 6.63
CA GLY A 176 -46.83 -13.16 5.82
C GLY A 176 -46.66 -13.91 4.49
N MET A 177 -45.67 -14.80 4.40
CA MET A 177 -45.36 -15.60 3.22
C MET A 177 -45.99 -17.00 3.33
N ASN A 178 -46.22 -17.65 2.18
CA ASN A 178 -46.57 -19.07 2.16
C ASN A 178 -45.34 -19.91 2.56
N PRO A 179 -45.43 -20.74 3.62
CA PRO A 179 -44.28 -21.52 4.09
C PRO A 179 -43.71 -22.52 3.07
N GLU A 180 -44.55 -23.15 2.25
CA GLU A 180 -44.09 -24.14 1.27
C GLU A 180 -43.40 -23.47 0.08
N GLU A 181 -43.88 -22.30 -0.34
CA GLU A 181 -43.22 -21.51 -1.38
C GLU A 181 -41.90 -20.92 -0.87
N ALA A 182 -41.88 -20.44 0.37
CA ALA A 182 -40.66 -19.90 0.99
C ALA A 182 -39.55 -20.95 1.10
N LEU A 183 -39.90 -22.20 1.42
CA LEU A 183 -38.95 -23.31 1.44
C LEU A 183 -38.39 -23.66 0.06
N LYS A 184 -39.23 -23.66 -0.98
CA LYS A 184 -38.80 -23.96 -2.36
C LYS A 184 -37.76 -22.96 -2.89
N LYS A 185 -37.74 -21.73 -2.36
CA LYS A 185 -36.80 -20.67 -2.75
C LYS A 185 -35.50 -20.64 -1.93
N ILE A 186 -35.28 -21.64 -1.07
CA ILE A 186 -34.04 -21.79 -0.29
C ILE A 186 -33.38 -23.11 -0.70
N LEU A 187 -32.26 -23.01 -1.41
CA LEU A 187 -31.47 -24.15 -1.86
C LEU A 187 -30.44 -24.49 -0.78
N VAL A 188 -30.55 -25.67 -0.18
CA VAL A 188 -29.72 -26.06 0.97
C VAL A 188 -28.77 -27.19 0.57
N ALA A 189 -27.50 -27.05 0.91
CA ALA A 189 -26.51 -28.10 0.77
C ALA A 189 -25.70 -28.26 2.06
N ARG A 190 -25.53 -29.51 2.52
CA ARG A 190 -24.68 -29.80 3.67
C ARG A 190 -23.25 -30.05 3.19
N ALA A 191 -22.32 -29.27 3.72
CA ALA A 191 -20.89 -29.52 3.51
C ALA A 191 -20.38 -30.55 4.53
N PHE A 192 -19.45 -31.39 4.09
CA PHE A 192 -18.87 -32.47 4.92
C PHE A 192 -17.36 -32.33 5.09
N SER A 193 -16.73 -31.45 4.29
CA SER A 193 -15.32 -31.12 4.36
C SER A 193 -15.09 -29.66 3.94
N SER A 194 -13.93 -29.08 4.27
CA SER A 194 -13.59 -27.71 3.84
C SER A 194 -13.51 -27.60 2.30
N ASP A 195 -13.02 -28.64 1.61
CA ASP A 195 -13.03 -28.70 0.14
C ASP A 195 -14.44 -28.78 -0.42
N HIS A 196 -15.33 -29.58 0.20
CA HIS A 196 -16.71 -29.67 -0.23
C HIS A 196 -17.45 -28.35 -0.02
N GLN A 197 -17.19 -27.64 1.10
CA GLN A 197 -17.73 -26.30 1.36
C GLN A 197 -17.32 -25.31 0.25
N MET A 198 -16.05 -25.31 -0.15
CA MET A 198 -15.54 -24.46 -1.25
C MET A 198 -16.19 -24.83 -2.59
N LEU A 199 -16.26 -26.12 -2.92
CA LEU A 199 -16.91 -26.62 -4.14
C LEU A 199 -18.39 -26.22 -4.22
N LEU A 200 -19.11 -26.29 -3.10
CA LEU A 200 -20.52 -25.87 -3.05
C LEU A 200 -20.67 -24.39 -3.35
N ALA A 201 -19.74 -23.54 -2.89
CA ALA A 201 -19.72 -22.13 -3.27
C ALA A 201 -19.43 -21.94 -4.76
N GLU A 202 -18.56 -22.74 -5.39
CA GLU A 202 -18.30 -22.67 -6.85
C GLU A 202 -19.58 -22.95 -7.64
N LYS A 203 -20.31 -24.00 -7.25
CA LYS A 203 -21.56 -24.42 -7.88
C LYS A 203 -22.71 -23.42 -7.77
N VAL A 204 -22.60 -22.39 -6.91
CA VAL A 204 -23.59 -21.31 -6.87
C VAL A 204 -23.68 -20.60 -8.21
N SER A 205 -22.55 -20.41 -8.91
CA SER A 205 -22.54 -19.80 -10.24
C SER A 205 -23.35 -20.62 -11.26
N ASP A 206 -23.23 -21.95 -11.24
CA ASP A 206 -24.01 -22.86 -12.08
C ASP A 206 -25.52 -22.73 -11.81
N LEU A 207 -25.92 -22.59 -10.54
CA LEU A 207 -27.33 -22.41 -10.17
C LEU A 207 -27.88 -21.09 -10.71
N ILE A 208 -27.10 -20.01 -10.65
CA ILE A 208 -27.49 -18.70 -11.19
C ILE A 208 -27.61 -18.78 -12.71
N ASN A 209 -26.62 -19.38 -13.38
CA ASN A 209 -26.62 -19.58 -14.83
C ASN A 209 -27.75 -20.49 -15.31
N GLY A 210 -28.19 -21.42 -14.46
CA GLY A 210 -29.38 -22.25 -14.67
C GLY A 210 -30.73 -21.53 -14.51
N GLY A 211 -30.72 -20.20 -14.31
CA GLY A 211 -31.91 -19.36 -14.24
C GLY A 211 -32.46 -19.11 -12.83
N ASN A 212 -31.75 -19.50 -11.77
CA ASN A 212 -32.19 -19.22 -10.40
C ASN A 212 -31.77 -17.79 -9.97
N PRO A 213 -32.71 -16.91 -9.57
CA PRO A 213 -32.40 -15.53 -9.20
C PRO A 213 -31.83 -15.45 -7.77
N ILE A 214 -30.65 -16.01 -7.53
CA ILE A 214 -30.02 -16.04 -6.21
C ILE A 214 -29.51 -14.64 -5.83
N LYS A 215 -29.91 -14.15 -4.65
CA LYS A 215 -29.49 -12.85 -4.11
C LYS A 215 -28.84 -12.90 -2.73
N LEU A 216 -28.77 -14.09 -2.13
CA LEU A 216 -28.12 -14.32 -0.85
C LEU A 216 -27.45 -15.69 -0.84
N VAL A 217 -26.19 -15.72 -0.39
CA VAL A 217 -25.48 -16.95 -0.05
C VAL A 217 -25.17 -16.92 1.45
N ILE A 218 -25.58 -17.96 2.15
CA ILE A 218 -25.30 -18.16 3.58
C ILE A 218 -24.31 -19.30 3.75
N VAL A 219 -23.29 -19.10 4.58
CA VAL A 219 -22.38 -20.16 5.05
C VAL A 219 -22.46 -20.24 6.57
N ASP A 220 -23.13 -21.27 7.10
CA ASP A 220 -23.32 -21.47 8.56
C ASP A 220 -22.65 -22.79 9.00
N SER A 221 -21.44 -22.80 9.54
CA SER A 221 -20.49 -21.69 9.72
C SER A 221 -19.25 -21.80 8.84
N ILE A 222 -18.58 -20.68 8.60
CA ILE A 222 -17.38 -20.62 7.75
C ILE A 222 -16.21 -21.42 8.33
N MET A 223 -16.14 -21.58 9.65
CA MET A 223 -14.98 -22.15 10.36
C MET A 223 -15.14 -23.60 10.83
N ASN A 224 -16.36 -24.17 10.90
CA ASN A 224 -16.57 -25.47 11.55
C ASN A 224 -15.71 -26.59 10.93
N LEU A 225 -15.81 -26.78 9.61
CA LEU A 225 -15.08 -27.84 8.88
C LEU A 225 -13.58 -27.53 8.78
N PHE A 226 -13.23 -26.25 8.62
CA PHE A 226 -11.85 -25.79 8.64
C PHE A 226 -11.18 -26.04 10.00
N ARG A 227 -11.93 -26.02 11.10
CA ARG A 227 -11.38 -26.31 12.42
C ARG A 227 -11.23 -27.81 12.66
N SER A 228 -12.18 -28.63 12.20
CA SER A 228 -12.11 -30.08 12.39
C SER A 228 -11.02 -30.74 11.55
N GLU A 229 -10.73 -30.20 10.36
CA GLU A 229 -9.71 -30.76 9.46
C GLU A 229 -8.30 -30.28 9.78
N PHE A 230 -8.15 -29.01 10.17
CA PHE A 230 -6.85 -28.40 10.41
C PHE A 230 -6.58 -28.31 11.92
N VAL A 231 -6.28 -29.47 12.51
CA VAL A 231 -6.07 -29.63 13.96
C VAL A 231 -4.64 -29.29 14.36
N GLY A 232 -4.51 -28.49 15.43
CA GLY A 232 -3.22 -28.15 16.04
C GLY A 232 -2.52 -26.92 15.44
N ARG A 233 -1.52 -26.40 16.16
CA ARG A 233 -0.86 -25.12 15.82
C ARG A 233 -0.08 -25.16 14.49
N GLY A 234 0.44 -26.33 14.09
CA GLY A 234 1.19 -26.50 12.85
C GLY A 234 0.37 -26.47 11.55
N MET A 235 -0.97 -26.51 11.64
CA MET A 235 -1.90 -26.48 10.48
C MET A 235 -2.58 -25.12 10.32
N LEU A 236 -2.26 -24.15 11.19
CA LEU A 236 -2.92 -22.83 11.22
C LEU A 236 -2.69 -22.04 9.93
N ALA A 237 -1.47 -22.10 9.36
CA ALA A 237 -1.14 -21.40 8.14
C ALA A 237 -1.90 -21.95 6.92
N ASP A 238 -1.96 -23.28 6.77
CA ASP A 238 -2.71 -23.93 5.69
C ASP A 238 -4.21 -23.64 5.80
N ARG A 239 -4.74 -23.69 7.03
CA ARG A 239 -6.12 -23.30 7.32
C ARG A 239 -6.38 -21.85 6.90
N GLN A 240 -5.50 -20.93 7.27
CA GLN A 240 -5.66 -19.50 6.96
C GLN A 240 -5.58 -19.26 5.46
N GLN A 241 -4.63 -19.88 4.77
CA GLN A 241 -4.49 -19.75 3.32
C GLN A 241 -5.72 -20.29 2.58
N LYS A 242 -6.20 -21.47 2.97
CA LYS A 242 -7.39 -22.09 2.35
C LYS A 242 -8.67 -21.31 2.65
N LEU A 243 -8.80 -20.81 3.88
CA LEU A 243 -9.91 -19.94 4.26
C LEU A 243 -9.90 -18.63 3.45
N ASN A 244 -8.73 -18.01 3.27
CA ASN A 244 -8.61 -16.79 2.47
C ASN A 244 -8.99 -17.06 1.00
N GLN A 245 -8.59 -18.20 0.43
CA GLN A 245 -9.03 -18.60 -0.92
C GLN A 245 -10.56 -18.70 -1.00
N HIS A 246 -11.20 -19.28 0.01
CA HIS A 246 -12.64 -19.40 0.07
C HIS A 246 -13.34 -18.04 0.23
N LEU A 247 -12.82 -17.15 1.07
CA LEU A 247 -13.36 -15.78 1.22
C LEU A 247 -13.23 -14.98 -0.09
N HIS A 248 -12.11 -15.10 -0.80
CA HIS A 248 -11.93 -14.47 -2.12
C HIS A 248 -12.92 -15.00 -3.16
N GLN A 249 -13.12 -16.31 -3.18
CA GLN A 249 -14.09 -16.95 -4.05
C GLN A 249 -15.52 -16.46 -3.76
N LEU A 250 -15.89 -16.36 -2.48
CA LEU A 250 -17.16 -15.79 -2.05
C LEU A 250 -17.27 -14.32 -2.48
N GLN A 251 -16.29 -13.46 -2.20
CA GLN A 251 -16.34 -12.05 -2.60
C GLN A 251 -16.51 -11.89 -4.12
N LYS A 252 -15.80 -12.70 -4.93
CA LYS A 252 -15.97 -12.72 -6.38
C LYS A 252 -17.41 -13.05 -6.80
N LEU A 253 -18.06 -14.01 -6.13
CA LEU A 253 -19.48 -14.33 -6.38
C LEU A 253 -20.38 -13.14 -6.03
N ALA A 254 -20.13 -12.48 -4.90
CA ALA A 254 -20.89 -11.30 -4.46
C ALA A 254 -20.85 -10.18 -5.51
N ASP A 255 -19.65 -9.87 -6.01
CA ASP A 255 -19.42 -8.79 -6.97
C ASP A 255 -20.02 -9.10 -8.35
N SER A 256 -19.78 -10.32 -8.86
CA SER A 256 -20.17 -10.72 -10.21
C SER A 256 -21.68 -10.81 -10.40
N TYR A 257 -22.40 -11.27 -9.37
CA TYR A 257 -23.84 -11.54 -9.46
C TYR A 257 -24.71 -10.56 -8.65
N ASN A 258 -24.09 -9.53 -8.05
CA ASN A 258 -24.74 -8.56 -7.16
C ASN A 258 -25.61 -9.28 -6.10
N LEU A 259 -24.97 -10.17 -5.34
CA LEU A 259 -25.58 -10.92 -4.25
C LEU A 259 -24.94 -10.56 -2.91
N ALA A 260 -25.66 -10.78 -1.82
CA ALA A 260 -25.13 -10.63 -0.46
C ALA A 260 -24.54 -11.96 0.03
N ILE A 261 -23.46 -11.88 0.82
CA ILE A 261 -22.88 -13.05 1.47
C ILE A 261 -22.95 -12.87 2.97
N TYR A 262 -23.56 -13.82 3.65
CA TYR A 262 -23.64 -13.85 5.11
C TYR A 262 -22.93 -15.09 5.65
N ILE A 263 -21.91 -14.88 6.46
CA ILE A 263 -21.16 -15.97 7.07
C ILE A 263 -21.31 -15.93 8.58
N THR A 264 -21.43 -17.09 9.21
CA THR A 264 -21.38 -17.19 10.67
C THR A 264 -20.03 -17.71 11.14
N ASN A 265 -19.65 -17.34 12.36
CA ASN A 265 -18.44 -17.82 13.00
C ASN A 265 -18.64 -18.00 14.52
N GLN A 266 -17.91 -18.91 15.16
CA GLN A 266 -18.03 -19.19 16.61
C GLN A 266 -16.94 -18.49 17.44
N VAL A 267 -17.15 -18.34 18.75
CA VAL A 267 -16.13 -17.89 19.74
C VAL A 267 -15.69 -19.06 20.63
N MET A 268 -14.42 -19.08 21.06
CA MET A 268 -13.88 -20.00 22.06
C MET A 268 -13.91 -19.34 23.44
N SER A 269 -14.21 -20.11 24.48
CA SER A 269 -13.99 -19.69 25.87
C SER A 269 -12.51 -19.81 26.24
N ARG A 270 -11.97 -18.79 26.93
CA ARG A 270 -10.66 -18.86 27.60
C ARG A 270 -10.86 -19.17 29.10
N PRO A 271 -10.65 -20.42 29.55
CA PRO A 271 -10.83 -20.78 30.96
C PRO A 271 -9.80 -20.12 31.91
N ASP A 272 -8.77 -19.49 31.37
CA ASP A 272 -7.64 -18.91 32.12
C ASP A 272 -7.89 -17.48 32.64
N MET A 273 -9.04 -16.87 32.28
CA MET A 273 -9.35 -15.47 32.57
C MET A 273 -10.23 -15.33 33.82
N LEU A 274 -9.65 -14.83 34.92
CA LEU A 274 -10.34 -14.64 36.21
C LEU A 274 -11.23 -13.37 36.26
N PHE A 275 -11.03 -12.38 35.35
CA PHE A 275 -11.87 -11.18 35.20
C PHE A 275 -11.87 -10.67 33.74
N GLY A 276 -13.05 -10.32 33.19
CA GLY A 276 -13.26 -9.89 31.79
C GLY A 276 -14.27 -10.77 31.03
N ASP A 277 -14.76 -10.33 29.84
CA ASP A 277 -15.62 -11.17 28.99
C ASP A 277 -14.78 -12.35 28.42
N PRO A 278 -15.05 -13.61 28.80
CA PRO A 278 -14.18 -14.75 28.52
C PRO A 278 -14.35 -15.31 27.09
N THR A 279 -15.06 -14.60 26.22
CA THR A 279 -15.39 -15.04 24.85
C THR A 279 -14.50 -14.35 23.81
N ALA A 280 -13.74 -15.16 23.04
CA ALA A 280 -12.87 -14.69 21.95
C ALA A 280 -13.26 -15.38 20.64
N ALA A 281 -13.41 -14.67 19.51
CA ALA A 281 -13.71 -15.30 18.23
C ALA A 281 -12.69 -16.39 17.85
N VAL A 282 -13.20 -17.53 17.37
CA VAL A 282 -12.38 -18.63 16.85
C VAL A 282 -11.83 -18.17 15.51
N GLY A 283 -10.51 -18.02 15.44
CA GLY A 283 -9.83 -17.39 14.29
C GLY A 283 -9.03 -16.14 14.67
N GLY A 284 -9.16 -15.64 15.91
CA GLY A 284 -8.43 -14.49 16.44
C GLY A 284 -9.36 -13.43 17.04
N ASN A 285 -8.88 -12.64 18.00
CA ASN A 285 -9.61 -11.54 18.65
C ASN A 285 -9.92 -10.38 17.68
N ILE A 286 -11.00 -10.42 16.90
CA ILE A 286 -11.31 -9.30 15.98
C ILE A 286 -12.38 -8.43 16.64
N ILE A 287 -11.97 -7.61 17.60
CA ILE A 287 -12.80 -6.54 18.14
C ILE A 287 -11.93 -5.29 18.16
N GLY A 288 -12.19 -4.38 17.21
CA GLY A 288 -12.08 -2.93 17.34
C GLY A 288 -11.00 -2.28 16.46
N HIS A 289 -11.45 -1.39 15.58
CA HIS A 289 -10.77 -0.19 15.11
C HIS A 289 -9.24 -0.29 15.04
N ALA A 290 -8.74 -1.10 14.11
CA ALA A 290 -7.32 -1.21 13.84
C ALA A 290 -6.82 0.05 13.12
N CYS A 291 -6.61 1.15 13.84
CA CYS A 291 -6.21 2.43 13.24
C CYS A 291 -4.80 2.88 13.67
N LEU A 292 -4.17 3.66 12.80
CA LEU A 292 -2.83 4.23 12.93
C LEU A 292 -2.90 5.76 12.97
N THR A 293 -1.88 6.43 13.48
CA THR A 293 -1.85 7.91 13.51
C THR A 293 -1.70 8.53 12.11
N SER A 294 -2.19 9.75 11.96
CA SER A 294 -2.19 10.53 10.70
C SER A 294 -0.81 10.63 10.01
N ASP A 295 0.26 10.73 10.80
CA ASP A 295 1.65 10.88 10.35
C ASP A 295 2.33 9.55 9.98
N THR A 296 1.59 8.43 10.02
CA THR A 296 2.12 7.13 9.65
C THR A 296 2.45 7.08 8.16
N LEU A 297 3.72 6.83 7.83
CA LEU A 297 4.19 6.79 6.45
C LEU A 297 3.93 5.41 5.83
N ILE A 298 3.29 5.42 4.68
CA ILE A 298 2.99 4.25 3.86
C ILE A 298 3.90 4.28 2.63
N GLN A 299 4.52 3.14 2.34
CA GLN A 299 5.32 2.96 1.15
C GLN A 299 4.44 2.39 0.02
N LEU A 300 4.31 3.15 -1.06
CA LEU A 300 3.60 2.73 -2.27
C LEU A 300 4.44 1.77 -3.11
N SER A 301 3.79 0.96 -3.94
CA SER A 301 4.46 -0.01 -4.83
C SER A 301 5.29 0.65 -5.93
N ASP A 302 5.02 1.91 -6.25
CA ASP A 302 5.83 2.73 -7.17
C ASP A 302 7.02 3.42 -6.48
N GLY A 303 7.20 3.23 -5.17
CA GLY A 303 8.30 3.77 -4.40
C GLY A 303 8.06 5.16 -3.79
N ARG A 304 6.90 5.79 -4.03
CA ARG A 304 6.51 6.99 -3.26
C ARG A 304 6.28 6.68 -1.79
N ILE A 305 6.51 7.69 -0.96
CA ILE A 305 6.28 7.66 0.49
C ILE A 305 5.23 8.73 0.82
N ARG A 306 4.12 8.32 1.44
CA ARG A 306 2.99 9.20 1.77
C ARG A 306 2.54 8.99 3.20
N ALA A 307 2.08 10.04 3.85
CA ALA A 307 1.36 9.87 5.12
C ALA A 307 0.01 9.19 4.84
N ILE A 308 -0.48 8.37 5.77
CA ILE A 308 -1.75 7.65 5.63
C ILE A 308 -2.93 8.61 5.42
N VAL A 309 -2.85 9.82 6.01
CA VAL A 309 -3.83 10.91 5.84
C VAL A 309 -3.86 11.53 4.44
N ASP A 310 -2.83 11.30 3.63
CA ASP A 310 -2.75 11.81 2.25
C ASP A 310 -3.17 10.77 1.20
N LEU A 311 -3.43 9.53 1.62
CA LEU A 311 -3.78 8.44 0.72
C LEU A 311 -5.25 8.42 0.35
N ASN A 312 -5.54 8.18 -0.93
CA ASN A 312 -6.90 8.01 -1.43
C ASN A 312 -7.14 6.54 -1.83
N LYS A 313 -8.34 6.23 -2.30
CA LYS A 313 -8.66 4.92 -2.89
C LYS A 313 -7.81 4.67 -4.15
N ASN A 314 -7.49 3.41 -4.45
CA ASN A 314 -6.74 2.92 -5.63
C ASN A 314 -5.25 3.29 -5.69
N ASN A 315 -4.63 3.65 -4.58
CA ASN A 315 -3.18 3.62 -4.44
C ASN A 315 -2.69 2.17 -4.37
N SER A 316 -1.74 1.81 -5.22
CA SER A 316 -1.04 0.53 -5.11
C SER A 316 -0.03 0.61 -3.96
N LEU A 317 -0.26 -0.20 -2.93
CA LEU A 317 0.54 -0.31 -1.72
C LEU A 317 1.48 -1.52 -1.81
N MET A 318 2.48 -1.56 -0.93
CA MET A 318 3.23 -2.79 -0.66
C MET A 318 2.56 -3.58 0.47
N ALA A 319 2.33 -4.87 0.24
CA ALA A 319 1.76 -5.81 1.20
C ALA A 319 2.61 -7.08 1.30
N ALA A 320 2.46 -7.81 2.39
CA ALA A 320 3.12 -9.09 2.61
C ALA A 320 2.25 -10.25 2.15
N ASN A 321 2.88 -11.21 1.48
CA ASN A 321 2.33 -12.52 1.20
C ASN A 321 2.98 -13.53 2.14
N PHE A 322 2.28 -13.89 3.23
CA PHE A 322 2.83 -14.77 4.26
C PHE A 322 3.09 -16.21 3.78
N SER A 323 2.44 -16.67 2.71
CA SER A 323 2.71 -18.01 2.16
C SER A 323 4.12 -18.11 1.57
N ARG A 324 4.61 -17.03 0.95
CA ARG A 324 5.95 -16.97 0.34
C ARG A 324 6.95 -16.18 1.16
N MET A 325 6.49 -15.52 2.23
CA MET A 325 7.25 -14.53 3.00
C MET A 325 7.86 -13.44 2.09
N LYS A 326 7.11 -13.04 1.07
CA LYS A 326 7.52 -12.04 0.06
C LYS A 326 6.66 -10.80 0.14
N LEU A 327 7.18 -9.69 -0.36
CA LEU A 327 6.41 -8.48 -0.55
C LEU A 327 5.86 -8.42 -1.97
N GLU A 328 4.62 -7.96 -2.12
CA GLU A 328 3.96 -7.79 -3.41
C GLU A 328 3.12 -6.51 -3.44
N ALA A 329 2.83 -6.02 -4.65
CA ALA A 329 1.90 -4.92 -4.83
C ALA A 329 0.47 -5.38 -4.50
N ALA A 330 -0.26 -4.53 -3.78
CA ALA A 330 -1.66 -4.72 -3.45
C ALA A 330 -2.42 -3.41 -3.66
N GLU A 331 -3.71 -3.48 -3.97
CA GLU A 331 -4.55 -2.30 -4.16
C GLU A 331 -5.27 -1.97 -2.85
N ASN A 332 -5.39 -0.67 -2.56
CA ASN A 332 -6.24 -0.22 -1.48
C ASN A 332 -7.62 0.23 -2.00
N ASP A 333 -8.68 -0.27 -1.38
CA ASP A 333 -10.04 -0.03 -1.86
C ASP A 333 -10.79 1.01 -1.03
N ALA A 334 -10.25 1.36 0.14
CA ALA A 334 -10.79 2.41 1.00
C ALA A 334 -9.76 2.91 2.02
N ARG A 335 -10.01 4.12 2.53
CA ARG A 335 -9.36 4.68 3.72
C ARG A 335 -10.43 5.02 4.76
N PHE A 336 -10.19 4.62 5.99
CA PHE A 336 -11.07 4.86 7.13
C PHE A 336 -10.51 5.93 8.05
N VAL A 337 -11.41 6.66 8.72
CA VAL A 337 -11.04 7.70 9.69
C VAL A 337 -11.85 7.46 10.95
N ASN A 338 -11.16 7.35 12.08
CA ASN A 338 -11.75 7.17 13.39
C ASN A 338 -11.36 8.32 14.33
N PRO A 339 -12.28 9.25 14.64
CA PRO A 339 -12.01 10.38 15.52
C PRO A 339 -12.20 10.06 17.02
N THR A 340 -12.68 8.87 17.39
CA THR A 340 -13.14 8.59 18.77
C THR A 340 -12.09 7.93 19.66
N ILE A 341 -10.99 7.42 19.07
CA ILE A 341 -9.94 6.73 19.83
C ILE A 341 -9.01 7.74 20.50
N ASN A 342 -9.15 7.83 21.81
CA ASN A 342 -8.40 8.76 22.65
C ASN A 342 -7.09 8.20 23.23
N LYS A 343 -6.67 7.00 22.79
CA LYS A 343 -5.50 6.29 23.33
C LYS A 343 -4.79 5.51 22.24
N VAL A 344 -3.46 5.61 22.20
CA VAL A 344 -2.59 4.87 21.26
C VAL A 344 -1.41 4.22 21.99
N TYR A 345 -0.87 3.17 21.39
CA TYR A 345 0.38 2.54 21.80
C TYR A 345 1.48 2.92 20.82
N GLU A 346 2.49 3.64 21.31
CA GLU A 346 3.74 3.88 20.60
C GLU A 346 4.65 2.66 20.75
N ILE A 347 4.84 1.92 19.66
CA ILE A 347 5.62 0.70 19.59
C ILE A 347 6.95 1.01 18.89
N LYS A 348 8.06 0.77 19.57
CA LYS A 348 9.42 1.00 19.02
C LYS A 348 10.13 -0.32 18.79
N ALA A 349 10.45 -0.59 17.53
CA ALA A 349 11.22 -1.75 17.09
C ALA A 349 12.39 -1.30 16.19
N GLY A 350 12.38 -1.71 14.91
CA GLY A 350 13.26 -1.15 13.87
C GLY A 350 12.98 0.34 13.64
N SER A 351 11.71 0.66 13.48
CA SER A 351 11.16 2.02 13.42
C SER A 351 10.19 2.25 14.59
N THR A 352 9.37 3.30 14.50
CA THR A 352 8.32 3.59 15.49
C THR A 352 6.98 3.66 14.77
N ILE A 353 5.94 3.10 15.38
CA ILE A 353 4.56 3.21 14.92
C ILE A 353 3.66 3.51 16.11
N GLU A 354 2.62 4.31 15.88
CA GLU A 354 1.59 4.61 16.87
C GLU A 354 0.27 4.04 16.37
N ALA A 355 -0.33 3.17 17.18
CA ALA A 355 -1.49 2.39 16.77
C ALA A 355 -2.53 2.34 17.88
N SER A 356 -3.80 2.14 17.53
CA SER A 356 -4.85 1.91 18.51
C SER A 356 -4.56 0.65 19.34
N PRO A 357 -5.16 0.50 20.54
CA PRO A 357 -4.94 -0.67 21.40
C PRO A 357 -5.21 -2.02 20.74
N LEU A 358 -6.10 -2.02 19.74
CA LEU A 358 -6.65 -3.21 19.10
C LEU A 358 -6.05 -3.44 17.71
N HIS A 359 -5.25 -2.49 17.20
CA HIS A 359 -4.51 -2.66 15.96
C HIS A 359 -3.55 -3.84 16.06
N ARG A 360 -3.50 -4.66 15.01
CA ARG A 360 -2.80 -5.95 15.02
C ARG A 360 -1.48 -5.91 14.30
N PHE A 361 -0.52 -6.61 14.89
CA PHE A 361 0.82 -6.83 14.37
C PHE A 361 1.09 -8.32 14.22
N PHE A 362 2.00 -8.67 13.32
CA PHE A 362 2.35 -10.07 13.06
C PHE A 362 3.62 -10.45 13.81
N LEU A 363 3.61 -11.59 14.49
CA LEU A 363 4.73 -12.23 15.21
C LEU A 363 4.95 -13.62 14.62
N VAL A 364 5.99 -14.33 15.07
CA VAL A 364 6.18 -15.75 14.77
C VAL A 364 6.14 -16.60 16.03
N GLU A 365 5.34 -17.66 15.98
CA GLU A 365 5.17 -18.64 17.04
C GLU A 365 4.96 -20.03 16.43
N ASP A 366 5.71 -21.04 16.89
CA ASP A 366 5.67 -22.42 16.39
C ASP A 366 5.75 -22.52 14.85
N PHE A 367 6.73 -21.85 14.26
CA PHE A 367 6.97 -21.87 12.80
C PHE A 367 5.76 -21.41 11.97
N SER A 368 4.97 -20.47 12.50
CA SER A 368 3.84 -19.87 11.81
C SER A 368 3.74 -18.38 12.15
N VAL A 369 3.10 -17.60 11.28
CA VAL A 369 2.78 -16.19 11.55
C VAL A 369 1.56 -16.13 12.46
N LYS A 370 1.66 -15.35 13.53
CA LYS A 370 0.60 -15.13 14.51
C LYS A 370 0.29 -13.65 14.61
N GLU A 371 -0.99 -13.30 14.67
CA GLU A 371 -1.41 -11.93 14.96
C GLU A 371 -1.47 -11.66 16.46
N GLU A 372 -1.07 -10.46 16.87
CA GLU A 372 -1.14 -9.98 18.24
C GLU A 372 -1.56 -8.50 18.25
N GLU A 373 -2.45 -8.14 19.16
CA GLU A 373 -2.94 -6.76 19.31
C GLU A 373 -1.88 -5.87 19.95
N ALA A 374 -1.86 -4.58 19.61
CA ALA A 374 -0.93 -3.59 20.13
C ALA A 374 -0.86 -3.58 21.67
N ARG A 375 -2.02 -3.70 22.34
CA ARG A 375 -2.11 -3.73 23.82
C ARG A 375 -1.52 -5.00 24.46
N ASN A 376 -1.39 -6.09 23.71
CA ASN A 376 -0.88 -7.37 24.21
C ASN A 376 0.61 -7.57 23.90
N LEU A 377 1.17 -6.76 23.01
CA LEU A 377 2.60 -6.78 22.71
C LEU A 377 3.43 -6.50 23.97
N LYS A 378 4.59 -7.15 24.07
CA LYS A 378 5.52 -7.00 25.19
C LYS A 378 6.89 -6.58 24.70
N ASN A 379 7.61 -5.88 25.59
CA ASN A 379 9.02 -5.59 25.35
C ASN A 379 9.80 -6.90 25.20
N GLY A 380 10.45 -7.04 24.05
CA GLY A 380 11.23 -8.22 23.70
C GLY A 380 10.56 -9.20 22.76
N ASP A 381 9.27 -9.02 22.44
CA ASP A 381 8.62 -9.75 21.35
C ASP A 381 9.26 -9.40 20.01
N PHE A 382 9.16 -10.31 19.04
CA PHE A 382 9.66 -10.12 17.68
C PHE A 382 8.51 -9.87 16.73
N VAL A 383 8.38 -8.64 16.26
CA VAL A 383 7.35 -8.22 15.30
C VAL A 383 7.87 -8.26 13.88
N LEU A 384 6.99 -8.62 12.96
CA LEU A 384 7.24 -8.72 11.53
C LEU A 384 7.35 -7.33 10.90
N MET A 385 8.42 -7.13 10.16
CA MET A 385 8.71 -5.89 9.44
C MET A 385 9.23 -6.23 8.05
N ALA A 386 9.20 -5.27 7.13
CA ALA A 386 9.84 -5.42 5.84
C ALA A 386 11.38 -5.44 6.00
N ARG A 387 12.05 -6.30 5.22
CA ARG A 387 13.52 -6.43 5.21
C ARG A 387 14.16 -5.60 4.11
N LYS A 388 13.61 -5.71 2.91
CA LYS A 388 13.96 -4.95 1.72
C LYS A 388 12.68 -4.73 0.93
N LEU A 389 12.52 -3.51 0.40
CA LEU A 389 11.41 -3.19 -0.50
C LEU A 389 11.93 -3.27 -1.93
N GLU A 390 11.73 -4.42 -2.59
CA GLU A 390 12.11 -4.59 -4.00
C GLU A 390 11.13 -3.84 -4.89
N ILE A 391 11.56 -2.68 -5.36
CA ILE A 391 10.83 -1.81 -6.29
C ILE A 391 11.81 -1.47 -7.40
N GLU A 392 11.47 -1.78 -8.65
CA GLU A 392 12.34 -1.60 -9.82
C GLU A 392 12.75 -0.13 -10.02
N GLY A 393 11.79 0.78 -9.80
CA GLY A 393 11.95 2.21 -10.01
C GLY A 393 11.91 2.61 -11.49
N GLU A 394 11.58 3.88 -11.74
CA GLU A 394 11.42 4.46 -13.08
C GLU A 394 12.35 5.66 -13.29
N GLU A 395 12.69 5.95 -14.54
CA GLU A 395 13.42 7.16 -14.92
C GLU A 395 12.59 8.41 -14.63
N GLN A 396 13.20 9.41 -13.97
CA GLN A 396 12.50 10.63 -13.58
C GLN A 396 12.91 11.79 -14.47
N LYS A 397 11.93 12.47 -15.07
CA LYS A 397 12.17 13.70 -15.85
C LYS A 397 12.33 14.91 -14.95
N LEU A 398 13.36 15.70 -15.17
CA LEU A 398 13.58 16.94 -14.43
C LEU A 398 12.61 18.05 -14.90
N PRO A 399 12.19 18.95 -14.00
CA PRO A 399 11.35 20.09 -14.36
C PRO A 399 12.00 20.97 -15.44
N ALA A 400 11.21 21.37 -16.43
CA ALA A 400 11.67 22.29 -17.47
C ALA A 400 11.97 23.68 -16.89
N ILE A 401 13.12 24.24 -17.28
CA ILE A 401 13.62 25.55 -16.81
C ILE A 401 14.16 26.35 -17.98
N THR A 402 13.87 27.65 -17.95
CA THR A 402 14.36 28.55 -18.99
C THR A 402 15.77 29.02 -18.67
N VAL A 403 16.77 28.48 -19.37
CA VAL A 403 18.14 28.97 -19.28
C VAL A 403 18.29 30.22 -20.14
N LYS A 404 18.56 31.37 -19.51
CA LYS A 404 18.80 32.62 -20.22
C LYS A 404 20.17 32.58 -20.92
N THR A 405 20.15 32.40 -22.24
CA THR A 405 21.35 32.47 -23.09
C THR A 405 21.53 33.85 -23.69
N VAL A 406 22.80 34.22 -23.94
CA VAL A 406 23.15 35.43 -24.70
C VAL A 406 23.89 35.04 -25.96
N LYS A 407 23.65 35.80 -27.01
CA LYS A 407 24.25 35.64 -28.33
C LYS A 407 24.95 36.94 -28.73
N LYS A 408 25.99 36.83 -29.55
CA LYS A 408 26.76 37.94 -30.11
C LYS A 408 26.55 37.97 -31.61
N ILE A 409 26.27 39.15 -32.15
CA ILE A 409 26.12 39.37 -33.60
C ILE A 409 27.50 39.72 -34.18
N SER A 410 27.93 38.97 -35.19
CA SER A 410 29.15 39.23 -35.97
C SER A 410 29.17 40.63 -36.61
N LYS A 411 30.34 41.09 -37.04
CA LYS A 411 30.48 42.38 -37.72
C LYS A 411 29.68 42.42 -39.03
N GLU A 412 29.66 41.31 -39.75
CA GLU A 412 28.90 41.09 -40.98
C GLU A 412 27.40 41.18 -40.67
N GLY A 413 26.91 40.49 -39.65
CA GLY A 413 25.52 40.58 -39.21
C GLY A 413 25.09 41.99 -38.80
N GLN A 414 25.97 42.76 -38.15
CA GLN A 414 25.70 44.15 -37.80
C GLN A 414 25.56 45.06 -39.03
N LYS A 415 26.33 44.80 -40.10
CA LYS A 415 26.18 45.52 -41.38
C LYS A 415 24.83 45.22 -42.02
N VAL A 416 24.48 43.94 -42.13
CA VAL A 416 23.17 43.48 -42.66
C VAL A 416 22.01 44.13 -41.91
N ILE A 417 22.06 44.17 -40.57
CA ILE A 417 21.03 44.84 -39.77
C ILE A 417 20.97 46.34 -40.07
N LYS A 418 22.13 47.02 -40.17
CA LYS A 418 22.17 48.47 -40.46
C LYS A 418 21.65 48.81 -41.85
N GLU A 419 21.93 47.97 -42.84
CA GLU A 419 21.42 48.11 -44.21
C GLU A 419 19.91 47.91 -44.24
N LYS A 420 19.40 46.84 -43.60
CA LYS A 420 17.95 46.60 -43.53
C LYS A 420 17.18 47.70 -42.80
N LEU A 421 17.78 48.29 -41.77
CA LEU A 421 17.19 49.46 -41.09
C LEU A 421 17.05 50.67 -42.02
N ARG A 422 18.02 50.88 -42.93
CA ARG A 422 17.96 51.95 -43.95
C ARG A 422 16.92 51.63 -45.03
N GLU A 423 16.91 50.40 -45.54
CA GLU A 423 15.93 49.95 -46.55
C GLU A 423 14.49 50.09 -46.07
N ASN A 424 14.21 49.67 -44.84
CA ASN A 424 12.86 49.74 -44.27
C ASN A 424 12.50 51.14 -43.74
N ASN A 425 13.42 52.11 -43.84
CA ASN A 425 13.27 53.48 -43.34
C ASN A 425 12.83 53.58 -41.86
N VAL A 426 13.32 52.66 -41.00
CA VAL A 426 12.93 52.57 -39.59
C VAL A 426 14.03 53.13 -38.69
N THR A 427 13.66 53.99 -37.75
CA THR A 427 14.61 54.56 -36.79
C THR A 427 14.97 53.56 -35.69
N ARG A 428 16.19 53.69 -35.14
CA ARG A 428 16.63 52.86 -33.99
C ARG A 428 15.69 52.96 -32.79
N LYS A 429 15.05 54.12 -32.59
CA LYS A 429 14.15 54.38 -31.46
C LYS A 429 12.84 53.60 -31.60
N GLU A 430 12.30 53.51 -32.83
CA GLU A 430 11.11 52.72 -33.13
C GLU A 430 11.35 51.22 -32.95
N VAL A 431 12.50 50.72 -33.42
CA VAL A 431 12.91 49.32 -33.23
C VAL A 431 13.03 49.00 -31.74
N CYS A 432 13.73 49.84 -30.98
CA CYS A 432 13.90 49.68 -29.54
C CYS A 432 12.56 49.59 -28.79
N LYS A 433 11.58 50.43 -29.17
CA LYS A 433 10.23 50.43 -28.58
C LYS A 433 9.47 49.13 -28.90
N LYS A 434 9.64 48.59 -30.11
CA LYS A 434 8.97 47.36 -30.56
C LYS A 434 9.56 46.08 -29.94
N ILE A 435 10.89 45.99 -29.85
CA ILE A 435 11.58 44.79 -29.31
C ILE A 435 11.83 44.85 -27.80
N GLY A 436 11.44 45.95 -27.13
CA GLY A 436 11.50 46.07 -25.67
C GLY A 436 12.91 46.23 -25.08
N ILE A 437 13.82 46.94 -25.77
CA ILE A 437 15.18 47.22 -25.26
C ILE A 437 15.51 48.72 -25.24
N THR A 438 16.50 49.10 -24.45
CA THR A 438 16.94 50.51 -24.40
C THR A 438 17.78 50.89 -25.64
N PRO A 439 17.72 52.17 -26.10
CA PRO A 439 18.58 52.66 -27.17
C PRO A 439 20.08 52.45 -26.90
N ARG A 440 20.49 52.50 -25.62
CA ARG A 440 21.86 52.21 -25.20
C ARG A 440 22.23 50.74 -25.45
N GLN A 441 21.39 49.79 -25.04
CA GLN A 441 21.62 48.36 -25.29
C GLN A 441 21.71 48.09 -26.79
N PHE A 442 20.76 48.62 -27.58
CA PHE A 442 20.75 48.43 -29.02
C PHE A 442 22.00 49.02 -29.70
N ARG A 443 22.46 50.19 -29.28
CA ARG A 443 23.72 50.78 -29.77
C ARG A 443 24.92 49.88 -29.50
N ARG A 444 25.00 49.26 -28.33
CA ARG A 444 26.11 48.36 -27.97
C ARG A 444 26.08 47.08 -28.80
N VAL A 445 24.90 46.51 -29.01
CA VAL A 445 24.72 45.33 -29.89
C VAL A 445 25.15 45.63 -31.33
N LEU A 446 24.72 46.77 -31.88
CA LEU A 446 24.99 47.12 -33.29
C LEU A 446 26.37 47.71 -33.59
N ASN A 447 27.08 48.24 -32.59
CA ASN A 447 28.31 48.99 -32.83
C ASN A 447 29.51 48.52 -32.00
N GLN A 448 29.31 47.69 -31.00
CA GLN A 448 30.38 47.25 -30.09
C GLN A 448 30.45 45.71 -29.99
N GLU A 449 29.74 45.01 -30.88
CA GLU A 449 29.54 43.56 -30.81
C GLU A 449 29.13 43.10 -29.39
N TYR A 450 28.34 43.89 -28.68
CA TYR A 450 28.01 43.56 -27.31
C TYR A 450 27.00 42.40 -27.27
N PRO A 451 27.22 41.35 -26.44
CA PRO A 451 26.29 40.24 -26.34
C PRO A 451 24.95 40.68 -25.76
N THR A 452 23.85 40.08 -26.24
CA THR A 452 22.49 40.34 -25.75
C THR A 452 21.70 39.05 -25.66
N TYR A 453 20.58 39.07 -24.95
CA TYR A 453 19.70 37.92 -24.78
C TYR A 453 19.23 37.35 -26.12
N SER A 454 19.20 36.01 -26.23
CA SER A 454 18.72 35.34 -27.44
C SER A 454 17.34 35.82 -27.90
N PRO A 455 16.31 35.95 -27.03
CA PRO A 455 15.00 36.47 -27.45
C PRO A 455 15.01 37.88 -28.04
N VAL A 456 15.99 38.72 -27.68
CA VAL A 456 16.14 40.07 -28.26
C VAL A 456 16.61 39.98 -29.70
N ILE A 457 17.51 39.04 -30.01
CA ILE A 457 17.95 38.79 -31.39
C ILE A 457 16.82 38.15 -32.19
N ASP A 458 16.09 37.20 -31.61
CA ASP A 458 14.96 36.55 -32.29
C ASP A 458 13.86 37.57 -32.61
N SER A 459 13.55 38.48 -31.67
CA SER A 459 12.60 39.58 -31.87
C SER A 459 13.08 40.58 -32.92
N LEU A 460 14.39 40.88 -32.96
CA LEU A 460 14.99 41.76 -33.96
C LEU A 460 14.95 41.13 -35.36
N GLN A 461 15.22 39.83 -35.47
CA GLN A 461 15.13 39.07 -36.72
C GLN A 461 13.70 39.08 -37.26
N ASN A 462 12.72 38.77 -36.42
CA ASN A 462 11.31 38.74 -36.80
C ASN A 462 10.81 40.12 -37.22
N TYR A 463 11.21 41.18 -36.50
CA TYR A 463 10.80 42.54 -36.82
C TYR A 463 11.36 43.05 -38.15
N LEU A 464 12.61 42.69 -38.47
CA LEU A 464 13.29 43.15 -39.68
C LEU A 464 13.15 42.18 -40.86
N GLY A 465 12.52 41.02 -40.67
CA GLY A 465 12.45 39.95 -41.67
C GLY A 465 13.82 39.37 -42.04
N LEU A 466 14.73 39.25 -41.06
CA LEU A 466 16.12 38.84 -41.27
C LEU A 466 16.40 37.41 -40.80
N HIS A 467 17.18 36.68 -41.57
CA HIS A 467 17.69 35.36 -41.20
C HIS A 467 19.15 35.44 -40.74
N LEU A 468 19.38 35.81 -39.47
CA LEU A 468 20.70 36.06 -38.90
C LEU A 468 21.42 34.80 -38.38
N VAL A 469 20.91 33.60 -38.64
CA VAL A 469 21.43 32.35 -38.06
C VAL A 469 22.94 32.15 -38.32
N GLN A 470 23.43 32.50 -39.51
CA GLN A 470 24.86 32.40 -39.87
C GLN A 470 25.73 33.54 -39.30
N HIS A 471 25.11 34.59 -38.77
CA HIS A 471 25.78 35.81 -38.31
C HIS A 471 25.74 35.99 -36.79
N VAL A 472 25.19 35.01 -36.08
CA VAL A 472 24.97 35.07 -34.63
C VAL A 472 25.57 33.84 -33.99
N ALA A 473 26.43 34.05 -32.99
CA ALA A 473 27.04 32.98 -32.21
C ALA A 473 26.59 33.06 -30.76
N LEU A 474 26.42 31.91 -30.10
CA LEU A 474 26.30 31.85 -28.64
C LEU A 474 27.54 32.50 -28.00
N HIS A 475 27.33 33.24 -26.93
CA HIS A 475 28.42 33.91 -26.23
C HIS A 475 28.29 33.70 -24.74
N GLU A 476 29.41 33.39 -24.09
CA GLU A 476 29.45 33.20 -22.65
C GLU A 476 29.89 34.48 -21.96
N THR A 477 29.24 34.82 -20.86
CA THR A 477 29.65 35.90 -19.97
C THR A 477 29.75 35.36 -18.55
N HIS A 478 30.40 36.11 -17.64
CA HIS A 478 30.41 35.74 -16.22
C HIS A 478 29.00 35.55 -15.60
N LYS A 479 27.96 36.16 -16.19
CA LYS A 479 26.56 36.05 -15.75
C LYS A 479 25.72 35.04 -16.54
N HIS A 480 26.11 34.72 -17.77
CA HIS A 480 25.38 33.84 -18.69
C HIS A 480 26.36 32.81 -19.24
N ARG A 481 26.50 31.70 -18.51
CA ARG A 481 27.35 30.56 -18.88
C ARG A 481 26.53 29.57 -19.72
N ASN A 482 27.20 28.72 -20.50
CA ASN A 482 26.56 27.59 -21.18
C ASN A 482 26.21 26.51 -20.14
N ILE A 483 25.06 26.66 -19.49
CA ILE A 483 24.58 25.73 -18.47
C ILE A 483 24.01 24.50 -19.16
N ILE A 484 24.50 23.33 -18.78
CA ILE A 484 23.93 22.04 -19.18
C ILE A 484 22.78 21.73 -18.19
N MET A 485 21.63 21.33 -18.72
CA MET A 485 20.51 20.85 -17.91
C MET A 485 20.13 19.47 -18.43
N SER A 486 20.35 18.44 -17.61
CA SER A 486 19.86 17.10 -17.93
C SER A 486 18.33 17.13 -18.00
N GLU A 487 17.75 16.38 -18.94
CA GLU A 487 16.30 16.18 -19.01
C GLU A 487 15.83 15.16 -17.97
N ILE A 488 16.74 14.32 -17.49
CA ILE A 488 16.48 13.23 -16.55
C ILE A 488 17.31 13.36 -15.28
N LEU A 489 16.78 12.85 -14.17
CA LEU A 489 17.51 12.76 -12.93
C LEU A 489 18.56 11.65 -13.05
N VAL A 490 19.83 12.01 -12.95
CA VAL A 490 20.96 11.07 -12.90
C VAL A 490 21.49 10.94 -11.47
N PRO A 491 22.22 9.85 -11.12
CA PRO A 491 22.66 9.60 -9.74
C PRO A 491 23.50 10.76 -9.15
N GLN A 492 24.34 11.40 -9.97
CA GLN A 492 25.16 12.53 -9.56
C GLN A 492 24.30 13.73 -9.14
N ILE A 493 23.23 14.04 -9.87
CA ILE A 493 22.28 15.09 -9.48
C ILE A 493 21.57 14.69 -8.19
N ALA A 494 21.16 13.42 -8.06
CA ALA A 494 20.57 12.90 -6.82
C ALA A 494 21.51 13.08 -5.61
N GLN A 495 22.82 12.82 -5.77
CA GLN A 495 23.81 13.07 -4.74
C GLN A 495 23.94 14.55 -4.36
N ILE A 496 23.89 15.47 -5.33
CA ILE A 496 23.87 16.91 -5.07
C ILE A 496 22.62 17.31 -4.28
N LEU A 497 21.44 16.80 -4.67
CA LEU A 497 20.18 17.06 -3.97
C LEU A 497 20.22 16.57 -2.53
N GLY A 498 20.77 15.38 -2.30
CA GLY A 498 20.93 14.80 -0.97
C GLY A 498 21.81 15.66 -0.06
N TYR A 499 22.95 16.12 -0.56
CA TYR A 499 23.81 17.02 0.20
C TYR A 499 23.09 18.35 0.49
N PHE A 500 22.42 18.91 -0.51
CA PHE A 500 21.69 20.16 -0.36
C PHE A 500 20.58 20.06 0.71
N LEU A 501 19.91 18.90 0.81
CA LEU A 501 18.91 18.66 1.85
C LEU A 501 19.50 18.70 3.27
N GLY A 502 20.77 18.34 3.46
CA GLY A 502 21.46 18.40 4.75
C GLY A 502 22.02 19.79 5.05
N ASP A 503 23.01 20.23 4.26
CA ASP A 503 23.81 21.45 4.53
C ASP A 503 23.71 22.53 3.44
N GLY A 504 22.73 22.42 2.55
CA GLY A 504 22.44 23.39 1.49
C GLY A 504 21.62 24.58 1.97
N ASN A 505 21.84 25.74 1.34
CA ASN A 505 21.03 26.94 1.53
C ASN A 505 20.75 27.62 0.19
N PHE A 506 19.52 28.11 0.02
CA PHE A 506 19.16 28.97 -1.09
C PHE A 506 19.72 30.38 -0.87
N GLU A 507 20.53 30.87 -1.81
CA GLU A 507 21.03 32.24 -1.82
C GLU A 507 20.22 33.10 -2.80
N LYS A 508 20.46 34.42 -2.81
CA LYS A 508 19.74 35.34 -3.70
C LYS A 508 19.83 34.94 -5.18
N SER A 509 21.02 34.51 -5.62
CA SER A 509 21.32 34.22 -7.04
C SER A 509 21.90 32.82 -7.26
N GLY A 510 21.65 31.86 -6.36
CA GLY A 510 22.29 30.56 -6.44
C GLY A 510 22.10 29.68 -5.21
N LEU A 511 23.01 28.73 -5.03
CA LEU A 511 23.04 27.76 -3.94
C LEU A 511 24.33 27.92 -3.14
N ARG A 512 24.27 27.71 -1.83
CA ARG A 512 25.44 27.63 -0.95
C ARG A 512 25.46 26.31 -0.20
N PHE A 513 26.64 25.70 -0.16
CA PHE A 513 26.94 24.49 0.61
C PHE A 513 27.99 24.80 1.66
N ARG A 514 27.98 24.09 2.79
CA ARG A 514 28.98 24.22 3.86
C ARG A 514 29.53 22.85 4.24
N ASP A 515 30.83 22.80 4.55
CA ASP A 515 31.50 21.63 5.14
C ASP A 515 32.73 22.08 5.93
N GLU A 516 33.18 21.27 6.89
CA GLU A 516 34.51 21.41 7.52
C GLU A 516 35.63 20.86 6.62
N ARG A 517 35.32 19.94 5.70
CA ARG A 517 36.24 19.26 4.78
C ARG A 517 36.27 19.96 3.43
N LEU A 518 37.43 20.54 3.09
CA LEU A 518 37.66 21.12 1.76
C LEU A 518 37.54 20.06 0.65
N GLU A 519 38.04 18.84 0.89
CA GLU A 519 37.99 17.75 -0.10
C GLU A 519 36.56 17.39 -0.53
N VAL A 520 35.59 17.47 0.37
CA VAL A 520 34.19 17.17 0.07
C VAL A 520 33.63 18.27 -0.83
N LEU A 521 33.80 19.54 -0.46
CA LEU A 521 33.34 20.66 -1.29
C LEU A 521 34.01 20.67 -2.67
N GLU A 522 35.27 20.24 -2.77
CA GLU A 522 35.96 20.10 -4.04
C GLU A 522 35.33 19.02 -4.94
N ASN A 523 34.97 17.86 -4.37
CA ASN A 523 34.21 16.84 -5.11
C ASN A 523 32.85 17.39 -5.58
N TYR A 524 32.12 18.10 -4.72
CA TYR A 524 30.83 18.70 -5.12
C TYR A 524 31.00 19.81 -6.16
N ARG A 525 32.06 20.61 -6.09
CA ARG A 525 32.41 21.59 -7.14
C ARG A 525 32.59 20.90 -8.49
N GLN A 526 33.27 19.76 -8.50
CA GLN A 526 33.47 18.96 -9.70
C GLN A 526 32.15 18.35 -10.21
N LEU A 527 31.29 17.83 -9.33
CA LEU A 527 29.95 17.34 -9.71
C LEU A 527 29.10 18.44 -10.37
N PHE A 528 29.14 19.68 -9.85
CA PHE A 528 28.45 20.81 -10.49
C PHE A 528 29.03 21.18 -11.85
N LYS A 529 30.36 21.07 -12.01
CA LYS A 529 31.02 21.28 -13.30
C LYS A 529 30.62 20.22 -14.31
N GLU A 530 30.57 18.95 -13.91
CA GLU A 530 30.20 17.85 -14.79
C GLU A 530 28.71 17.87 -15.16
N MET A 531 27.82 18.07 -14.19
CA MET A 531 26.37 17.97 -14.42
C MET A 531 25.77 19.21 -15.04
N PHE A 532 26.31 20.39 -14.71
CA PHE A 532 25.71 21.67 -15.12
C PHE A 532 26.65 22.58 -15.90
N ASN A 533 27.92 22.22 -16.07
CA ASN A 533 28.97 23.11 -16.59
C ASN A 533 29.07 24.42 -15.80
N VAL A 534 28.84 24.36 -14.49
CA VAL A 534 28.94 25.51 -13.58
C VAL A 534 29.97 25.22 -12.50
N GLU A 535 31.11 25.90 -12.59
CA GLU A 535 32.12 25.85 -11.54
C GLU A 535 31.81 26.87 -10.43
N GLY A 536 31.71 26.37 -9.20
CA GLY A 536 31.45 27.13 -7.99
C GLY A 536 32.71 27.69 -7.33
N GLY A 537 32.54 28.78 -6.56
CA GLY A 537 33.62 29.36 -5.78
C GLY A 537 33.67 28.78 -4.36
N ILE A 538 34.84 28.29 -3.93
CA ILE A 538 35.07 27.83 -2.55
C ILE A 538 35.79 28.92 -1.75
N THR A 539 35.29 29.22 -0.56
CA THR A 539 35.89 30.20 0.35
C THR A 539 35.96 29.65 1.77
N LYS A 540 37.07 29.90 2.47
CA LYS A 540 37.23 29.59 3.90
C LYS A 540 36.54 30.66 4.73
N MET A 541 35.76 30.26 5.73
CA MET A 541 35.09 31.21 6.63
C MET A 541 36.09 31.76 7.67
N GLY A 542 36.17 33.08 7.79
CA GLY A 542 37.01 33.72 8.81
C GLY A 542 36.61 33.29 10.23
N GLY A 543 37.59 32.89 11.04
CA GLY A 543 37.39 32.49 12.44
C GLY A 543 36.65 31.17 12.67
N LYS A 544 36.37 30.37 11.63
CA LYS A 544 35.70 29.07 11.74
C LYS A 544 36.46 27.99 10.95
N ASN A 545 36.48 26.76 11.45
CA ASN A 545 37.02 25.62 10.70
C ASN A 545 35.97 25.09 9.71
N CYS A 546 35.58 25.91 8.74
CA CYS A 546 34.52 25.61 7.78
C CYS A 546 34.75 26.36 6.46
N TYR A 547 34.38 25.71 5.37
CA TYR A 547 34.45 26.21 4.01
C TYR A 547 33.03 26.33 3.44
N THR A 548 32.84 27.22 2.47
CA THR A 548 31.58 27.35 1.74
C THR A 548 31.82 27.20 0.24
N LEU A 549 30.98 26.43 -0.43
CA LEU A 549 30.92 26.34 -1.89
C LEU A 549 29.70 27.13 -2.37
N ASN A 550 29.90 28.13 -3.22
CA ASN A 550 28.85 28.99 -3.75
C ASN A 550 28.66 28.73 -5.25
N ILE A 551 27.48 28.21 -5.62
CA ILE A 551 27.05 27.95 -7.00
C ILE A 551 26.16 29.11 -7.45
N ASN A 552 26.74 30.05 -8.20
CA ASN A 552 26.03 31.26 -8.65
C ASN A 552 25.26 31.01 -9.95
N SER A 553 24.07 30.41 -9.86
CA SER A 553 23.18 30.21 -11.00
C SER A 553 21.71 30.29 -10.59
N VAL A 554 20.98 31.24 -11.17
CA VAL A 554 19.53 31.40 -10.96
C VAL A 554 18.75 30.22 -11.56
N ALA A 555 19.18 29.68 -12.70
CA ALA A 555 18.52 28.55 -13.34
C ALA A 555 18.64 27.26 -12.51
N ILE A 556 19.82 26.99 -11.95
CA ILE A 556 20.03 25.83 -11.06
C ILE A 556 19.25 26.01 -9.75
N LYS A 557 19.21 27.24 -9.22
CA LYS A 557 18.37 27.55 -8.06
C LYS A 557 16.89 27.25 -8.34
N GLU A 558 16.35 27.72 -9.47
CA GLU A 558 14.96 27.45 -9.87
C GLU A 558 14.69 25.94 -10.00
N LEU A 559 15.67 25.16 -10.48
CA LEU A 559 15.58 23.70 -10.54
C LEU A 559 15.40 23.09 -9.16
N PHE A 560 16.24 23.50 -8.21
CA PHE A 560 16.19 22.99 -6.86
C PHE A 560 14.90 23.41 -6.18
N GLU A 561 14.45 24.66 -6.33
CA GLU A 561 13.17 25.12 -5.80
C GLU A 561 11.99 24.28 -6.30
N LYS A 562 11.96 23.94 -7.61
CA LYS A 562 10.94 23.05 -8.19
C LYS A 562 11.04 21.62 -7.69
N LEU A 563 12.25 21.05 -7.64
CA LEU A 563 12.47 19.67 -7.21
C LEU A 563 12.17 19.47 -5.72
N PHE A 564 12.44 20.46 -4.87
CA PHE A 564 12.24 20.35 -3.42
C PHE A 564 10.78 20.34 -2.98
N VAL A 565 9.84 20.65 -3.87
CA VAL A 565 8.40 20.48 -3.62
C VAL A 565 8.04 19.00 -3.42
N ASP A 566 8.54 18.13 -4.31
CA ASP A 566 8.22 16.69 -4.34
C ASP A 566 9.49 15.81 -4.31
N LEU A 567 10.57 16.29 -3.69
CA LEU A 567 11.91 15.66 -3.75
C LEU A 567 11.88 14.17 -3.42
N PHE A 568 11.21 13.80 -2.33
CA PHE A 568 11.15 12.41 -1.89
C PHE A 568 10.36 11.51 -2.86
N ASP A 569 9.52 12.06 -3.72
CA ASP A 569 8.82 11.29 -4.75
C ASP A 569 9.73 11.03 -5.93
N TYR A 570 10.45 12.04 -6.40
CA TYR A 570 11.48 11.88 -7.42
C TYR A 570 12.47 10.80 -6.98
N ILE A 571 13.03 10.92 -5.78
CA ILE A 571 13.98 9.92 -5.26
C ILE A 571 13.29 8.59 -4.99
N GLY A 572 12.11 8.61 -4.38
CA GLY A 572 11.35 7.43 -4.01
C GLY A 572 10.93 6.57 -5.20
N LYS A 573 10.67 7.17 -6.37
CA LYS A 573 10.36 6.46 -7.61
C LYS A 573 11.58 6.03 -8.41
N SER A 574 12.75 6.61 -8.13
CA SER A 574 13.97 6.33 -8.89
C SER A 574 14.53 4.92 -8.63
N LYS A 575 15.45 4.48 -9.50
CA LYS A 575 16.22 3.25 -9.33
C LYS A 575 17.11 3.30 -8.08
N GLU A 576 17.49 2.13 -7.55
CA GLU A 576 18.30 2.00 -6.32
C GLU A 576 19.59 2.85 -6.33
N GLU A 577 20.27 2.96 -7.48
CA GLU A 577 21.49 3.76 -7.64
C GLU A 577 21.29 5.26 -7.36
N HIS A 578 20.13 5.82 -7.70
CA HIS A 578 19.79 7.23 -7.45
C HIS A 578 19.51 7.45 -5.97
N ILE A 579 18.81 6.51 -5.33
CA ILE A 579 18.55 6.52 -3.89
C ILE A 579 19.86 6.43 -3.12
N ALA A 580 20.74 5.51 -3.52
CA ALA A 580 22.06 5.35 -2.91
C ALA A 580 22.88 6.64 -3.04
N ALA A 581 22.93 7.24 -4.23
CA ALA A 581 23.62 8.49 -4.46
C ALA A 581 23.02 9.66 -3.64
N PHE A 582 21.69 9.76 -3.57
CA PHE A 582 20.98 10.74 -2.73
C PHE A 582 21.32 10.58 -1.25
N ILE A 583 21.24 9.35 -0.71
CA ILE A 583 21.57 9.10 0.70
C ILE A 583 23.05 9.35 0.96
N LYS A 584 23.95 9.01 0.02
CA LYS A 584 25.38 9.33 0.11
C LYS A 584 25.58 10.82 0.31
N GLY A 585 24.96 11.64 -0.51
CA GLY A 585 25.08 13.09 -0.38
C GLY A 585 24.49 13.64 0.92
N PHE A 586 23.33 13.15 1.34
CA PHE A 586 22.76 13.52 2.64
C PHE A 586 23.65 13.12 3.81
N SER A 587 24.36 11.99 3.67
CA SER A 587 25.26 11.46 4.70
C SER A 587 26.64 12.11 4.69
N ASP A 588 27.06 12.70 3.56
CA ASP A 588 28.24 13.55 3.52
C ASP A 588 28.04 14.79 4.41
N ALA A 589 26.87 15.42 4.32
CA ALA A 589 26.46 16.53 5.18
C ALA A 589 26.17 16.12 6.63
N GLU A 590 25.22 15.21 6.86
CA GLU A 590 24.65 14.94 8.19
C GLU A 590 25.20 13.66 8.87
N GLY A 591 26.02 12.90 8.16
CA GLY A 591 26.43 11.56 8.58
C GLY A 591 27.73 11.54 9.38
N TYR A 592 27.71 10.79 10.47
CA TYR A 592 28.87 10.48 11.29
C TYR A 592 29.09 8.96 11.36
N ILE A 593 30.34 8.52 11.21
CA ILE A 593 30.75 7.13 11.42
C ILE A 593 31.62 7.01 12.67
N SER A 594 31.28 6.07 13.55
CA SER A 594 31.97 5.91 14.83
C SER A 594 33.33 5.25 14.64
N LYS A 595 34.36 5.79 15.32
CA LYS A 595 35.70 5.17 15.38
C LYS A 595 35.80 4.00 16.38
N LYS A 596 34.79 3.81 17.23
CA LYS A 596 34.83 2.84 18.36
C LYS A 596 34.01 1.58 18.14
N ARG A 597 33.02 1.63 17.25
CA ARG A 597 32.10 0.53 16.96
C ARG A 597 31.53 0.67 15.56
N PRO A 598 31.08 -0.41 14.91
CA PRO A 598 30.42 -0.35 13.61
C PRO A 598 29.08 0.38 13.74
N ARG A 599 29.08 1.69 13.55
CA ARG A 599 27.89 2.51 13.63
C ARG A 599 28.00 3.77 12.80
N ILE A 600 27.00 3.99 11.95
CA ILE A 600 26.74 5.23 11.24
C ILE A 600 25.54 5.91 11.90
N THR A 601 25.57 7.24 11.98
CA THR A 601 24.52 8.04 12.58
C THR A 601 24.28 9.25 11.69
N LEU A 602 23.07 9.36 11.16
CA LEU A 602 22.58 10.57 10.50
C LEU A 602 21.78 11.36 11.55
N ALA A 603 22.09 12.64 11.74
CA ALA A 603 21.41 13.47 12.73
C ALA A 603 20.71 14.64 12.05
N GLN A 604 19.45 14.91 12.40
CA GLN A 604 18.71 16.06 11.86
C GLN A 604 17.71 16.53 12.92
N LYS A 605 17.44 17.84 12.98
CA LYS A 605 16.33 18.39 13.79
C LYS A 605 14.98 17.94 13.24
N ASP A 606 14.81 17.96 11.92
CA ASP A 606 13.57 17.52 11.28
C ASP A 606 13.47 15.99 11.28
N LYS A 607 12.53 15.48 12.07
CA LYS A 607 12.25 14.05 12.20
C LYS A 607 11.64 13.45 10.94
N GLU A 608 10.90 14.23 10.14
CA GLU A 608 10.20 13.72 8.95
C GLU A 608 11.18 13.39 7.82
N ILE A 609 12.24 14.20 7.67
CA ILE A 609 13.36 13.88 6.77
C ILE A 609 13.95 12.51 7.14
N LEU A 610 14.29 12.29 8.41
CA LEU A 610 14.90 11.02 8.82
C LEU A 610 13.95 9.83 8.78
N LYS A 611 12.65 10.01 9.01
CA LYS A 611 11.63 8.96 8.76
C LYS A 611 11.59 8.56 7.29
N ARG A 612 11.64 9.51 6.35
CA ARG A 612 11.67 9.23 4.90
C ARG A 612 12.99 8.60 4.46
N ILE A 613 14.13 9.09 4.96
CA ILE A 613 15.45 8.46 4.72
C ILE A 613 15.49 7.03 5.26
N GLN A 614 14.85 6.74 6.40
CA GLN A 614 14.73 5.37 6.93
C GLN A 614 14.01 4.43 5.94
N LEU A 615 12.94 4.88 5.31
CA LEU A 615 12.21 4.10 4.30
C LEU A 615 12.98 3.97 2.97
N LEU A 616 13.71 5.00 2.56
CA LEU A 616 14.63 4.92 1.41
C LEU A 616 15.79 3.94 1.66
N LEU A 617 16.36 3.94 2.86
CA LEU A 617 17.34 2.92 3.29
C LEU A 617 16.72 1.53 3.25
N LEU A 618 15.43 1.37 3.55
CA LEU A 618 14.72 0.10 3.48
C LEU A 618 14.49 -0.39 2.03
N ARG A 619 14.33 0.50 1.05
CA ARG A 619 14.37 0.13 -0.39
C ARG A 619 15.71 -0.49 -0.79
N LEU A 620 16.79 0.06 -0.26
CA LEU A 620 18.10 -0.56 -0.40
C LEU A 620 18.13 -1.86 0.43
N GLY A 621 17.47 -1.93 1.58
CA GLY A 621 17.59 -3.05 2.52
C GLY A 621 18.71 -2.81 3.54
N VAL A 622 19.07 -1.55 3.75
CA VAL A 622 19.88 -1.09 4.87
C VAL A 622 18.96 -0.85 6.05
N ARG A 623 19.12 -1.63 7.11
CA ARG A 623 18.36 -1.40 8.33
C ARG A 623 18.90 -0.18 9.07
N SER A 624 18.00 0.54 9.70
CA SER A 624 18.34 1.69 10.53
C SER A 624 17.36 1.83 11.69
N HIS A 625 17.80 2.50 12.75
CA HIS A 625 17.04 2.70 13.99
C HIS A 625 16.88 4.18 14.30
N LEU A 626 15.62 4.63 14.30
CA LEU A 626 15.28 6.02 14.62
C LEU A 626 15.24 6.25 16.14
N ARG A 627 15.88 7.33 16.60
CA ARG A 627 15.82 7.81 17.98
C ARG A 627 15.47 9.30 17.97
N LEU A 628 14.32 9.62 18.54
CA LEU A 628 13.80 10.98 18.63
C LEU A 628 14.37 11.72 19.85
N ASP A 629 14.42 13.06 19.78
CA ASP A 629 14.74 13.97 20.89
C ASP A 629 16.05 13.67 21.64
N VAL A 630 17.12 13.35 20.90
CA VAL A 630 18.43 13.01 21.45
C VAL A 630 19.22 14.28 21.81
N GLY A 631 19.72 14.30 23.05
CA GLY A 631 20.60 15.35 23.57
C GLY A 631 19.88 16.67 23.85
N LYS A 632 20.63 17.69 24.28
CA LYS A 632 20.07 19.00 24.70
C LYS A 632 19.34 19.74 23.58
N LYS A 633 19.78 19.55 22.33
CA LYS A 633 19.20 20.20 21.14
C LYS A 633 18.02 19.43 20.54
N LYS A 634 17.61 18.30 21.16
CA LYS A 634 16.51 17.43 20.70
C LYS A 634 16.61 17.06 19.21
N HIS A 635 17.78 16.60 18.79
CA HIS A 635 17.94 16.09 17.42
C HIS A 635 17.32 14.70 17.28
N THR A 636 16.82 14.38 16.10
CA THR A 636 16.51 13.01 15.71
C THR A 636 17.78 12.37 15.16
N HIS A 637 18.05 11.13 15.58
CA HIS A 637 19.18 10.34 15.11
C HIS A 637 18.66 9.10 14.38
N LEU A 638 19.15 8.85 13.18
CA LEU A 638 18.95 7.61 12.45
C LEU A 638 20.25 6.81 12.47
N ASP A 639 20.25 5.68 13.19
CA ASP A 639 21.44 4.88 13.41
C ASP A 639 21.45 3.61 12.57
N ILE A 640 22.52 3.38 11.82
CA ILE A 640 22.81 2.10 11.17
C ILE A 640 23.92 1.45 12.00
N ARG A 641 23.72 0.21 12.46
CA ARG A 641 24.57 -0.39 13.50
C ARG A 641 25.01 -1.79 13.13
N ASP A 642 26.12 -2.20 13.72
CA ASP A 642 26.60 -3.57 13.67
C ASP A 642 26.71 -4.04 12.22
N ARG A 643 26.11 -5.19 11.90
CA ARG A 643 26.10 -5.73 10.55
C ARG A 643 25.48 -4.80 9.51
N ASP A 644 24.48 -3.99 9.87
CA ASP A 644 23.76 -3.16 8.88
C ASP A 644 24.69 -2.09 8.25
N VAL A 645 25.85 -1.82 8.87
CA VAL A 645 26.93 -1.00 8.31
C VAL A 645 27.54 -1.64 7.05
N PHE A 646 27.57 -2.97 6.97
CA PHE A 646 27.99 -3.70 5.76
C PHE A 646 27.07 -3.38 4.59
N ASP A 647 25.75 -3.38 4.81
CA ASP A 647 24.76 -3.12 3.77
C ASP A 647 24.80 -1.66 3.27
N TYR A 648 25.43 -0.76 4.04
CA TYR A 648 25.65 0.64 3.68
C TYR A 648 26.81 0.85 2.69
N THR A 649 27.65 -0.16 2.43
CA THR A 649 28.80 -0.04 1.51
C THR A 649 28.45 0.40 0.11
N ARG A 650 27.29 -0.02 -0.41
CA ARG A 650 26.77 0.42 -1.70
C ARG A 650 26.40 1.91 -1.77
N ILE A 651 26.26 2.57 -0.62
CA ILE A 651 26.00 4.01 -0.50
C ILE A 651 27.34 4.72 -0.37
N GLY A 652 28.14 4.32 0.62
CA GLY A 652 29.46 4.88 0.88
C GLY A 652 29.44 6.34 1.33
N PHE A 653 30.62 6.96 1.35
CA PHE A 653 30.84 8.39 1.64
C PHE A 653 31.73 9.01 0.57
N THR A 654 31.61 10.32 0.36
CA THR A 654 32.58 11.10 -0.43
C THR A 654 33.79 11.47 0.41
N ALA A 655 33.59 11.75 1.70
CA ALA A 655 34.66 12.07 2.63
C ALA A 655 35.60 10.87 2.82
N THR A 656 36.90 11.05 2.56
CA THR A 656 37.87 9.95 2.51
C THR A 656 38.10 9.32 3.88
N ASP A 657 38.05 10.12 4.94
CA ASP A 657 38.17 9.67 6.33
C ASP A 657 36.97 8.78 6.73
N LYS A 658 35.75 9.17 6.36
CA LYS A 658 34.53 8.38 6.63
C LYS A 658 34.52 7.09 5.80
N GLN A 659 34.90 7.16 4.52
CA GLN A 659 34.95 6.02 3.62
C GLN A 659 35.95 4.95 4.09
N LYS A 660 37.16 5.35 4.50
CA LYS A 660 38.15 4.44 5.10
C LYS A 660 37.65 3.76 6.37
N LEU A 661 36.93 4.50 7.22
CA LEU A 661 36.32 3.93 8.43
C LEU A 661 35.22 2.91 8.08
N LEU A 662 34.41 3.18 7.05
CA LEU A 662 33.40 2.25 6.57
C LEU A 662 34.03 0.94 6.11
N GLU A 663 35.05 1.02 5.25
CA GLU A 663 35.82 -0.14 4.78
C GLU A 663 36.46 -0.93 5.93
N GLY A 664 36.99 -0.23 6.95
CA GLY A 664 37.50 -0.87 8.16
C GLY A 664 36.43 -1.67 8.93
N TRP A 665 35.22 -1.11 9.06
CA TRP A 665 34.11 -1.80 9.74
C TRP A 665 33.54 -2.96 8.95
N VAL A 666 33.54 -2.92 7.62
CA VAL A 666 33.07 -4.01 6.75
C VAL A 666 33.82 -5.31 7.05
N ASN A 667 35.15 -5.22 7.20
CA ASN A 667 35.99 -6.36 7.56
C ASN A 667 35.63 -6.93 8.95
N TYR A 668 35.27 -6.07 9.90
CA TYR A 668 34.80 -6.49 11.21
C TYR A 668 33.39 -7.12 11.17
N CYS A 669 32.47 -6.52 10.42
CA CYS A 669 31.07 -6.92 10.36
C CYS A 669 30.85 -8.25 9.63
N SER A 670 31.63 -8.54 8.59
CA SER A 670 31.61 -9.84 7.88
C SER A 670 31.78 -11.04 8.84
N ASN A 671 32.59 -10.88 9.89
CA ASN A 671 32.84 -11.89 10.91
C ASN A 671 31.75 -12.00 11.99
N THR A 672 30.86 -11.01 12.10
CA THR A 672 29.80 -10.97 13.14
C THR A 672 28.41 -11.30 12.61
N TYR A 673 28.23 -11.40 11.27
CA TYR A 673 26.98 -11.77 10.59
C TYR A 673 26.26 -12.96 11.21
N THR A 674 27.03 -13.91 11.74
CA THR A 674 26.54 -15.12 12.41
C THR A 674 25.71 -14.87 13.68
N LYS A 675 25.63 -13.63 14.18
CA LYS A 675 24.93 -13.26 15.44
C LYS A 675 23.55 -12.63 15.23
N GLU A 676 23.07 -12.43 14.00
CA GLU A 676 21.71 -11.92 13.76
C GLU A 676 20.65 -12.89 14.30
N MET A 677 19.76 -12.41 15.16
CA MET A 677 18.71 -13.23 15.77
C MET A 677 17.53 -13.42 14.82
N THR A 678 16.93 -14.60 14.87
CA THR A 678 15.70 -14.96 14.16
C THR A 678 14.55 -15.08 15.16
N PRO A 679 13.28 -14.98 14.75
CA PRO A 679 12.15 -15.11 15.67
C PRO A 679 11.89 -16.56 16.10
N VAL A 680 12.70 -17.52 15.64
CA VAL A 680 12.52 -18.94 15.94
C VAL A 680 13.06 -19.23 17.33
N LYS A 681 12.19 -19.72 18.22
CA LYS A 681 12.62 -20.11 19.57
C LYS A 681 13.53 -21.32 19.47
N ARG A 682 14.65 -21.29 20.19
CA ARG A 682 15.63 -22.39 20.25
C ARG A 682 14.99 -23.69 20.69
N LYS A 683 14.11 -23.64 21.70
CA LYS A 683 13.39 -24.81 22.19
C LYS A 683 12.53 -25.45 21.09
N GLU A 684 11.79 -24.64 20.34
CA GLU A 684 10.94 -25.11 19.22
C GLU A 684 11.80 -25.76 18.12
N LEU A 685 12.91 -25.13 17.73
CA LEU A 685 13.84 -25.70 16.74
C LEU A 685 14.51 -26.99 17.23
N TRP A 686 14.84 -27.05 18.52
CA TRP A 686 15.44 -28.25 19.13
C TRP A 686 14.49 -29.44 19.10
N HIS A 687 13.21 -29.21 19.40
CA HIS A 687 12.17 -30.24 19.27
C HIS A 687 11.98 -30.68 17.83
N LEU A 688 11.85 -29.72 16.88
CA LEU A 688 11.72 -30.04 15.45
C LEU A 688 12.86 -30.93 14.93
N LEU A 689 14.11 -30.62 15.29
CA LEU A 689 15.27 -31.43 14.91
C LEU A 689 15.19 -32.85 15.50
N LYS A 690 14.77 -32.97 16.76
CA LYS A 690 14.61 -34.28 17.42
C LYS A 690 13.50 -35.10 16.77
N ASP A 691 12.37 -34.47 16.47
CA ASP A 691 11.21 -35.11 15.83
C ASP A 691 11.55 -35.57 14.40
N ALA A 692 12.47 -34.88 13.72
CA ALA A 692 13.02 -35.28 12.42
C ALA A 692 14.07 -36.41 12.51
N GLY A 693 14.31 -37.00 13.70
CA GLY A 693 15.30 -38.06 13.92
C GLY A 693 16.74 -37.59 14.02
N LEU A 694 16.99 -36.28 14.15
CA LEU A 694 18.33 -35.70 14.24
C LEU A 694 18.76 -35.50 15.70
N VAL A 695 20.07 -35.43 15.92
CA VAL A 695 20.66 -35.11 17.24
C VAL A 695 20.91 -33.60 17.31
N PRO A 696 20.05 -32.80 17.99
CA PRO A 696 20.10 -31.34 17.85
C PRO A 696 21.41 -30.74 18.38
N SER A 697 22.03 -31.36 19.39
CA SER A 697 23.30 -30.92 19.97
C SER A 697 24.49 -30.96 18.98
N LYS A 698 24.40 -31.75 17.90
CA LYS A 698 25.39 -31.77 16.82
C LYS A 698 25.20 -30.63 15.81
N ILE A 699 24.04 -29.98 15.81
CA ILE A 699 23.60 -29.02 14.79
C ILE A 699 23.58 -27.60 15.36
N ILE A 700 22.96 -27.44 16.54
CA ILE A 700 22.86 -26.18 17.26
C ILE A 700 23.44 -26.34 18.67
N LYS A 701 24.22 -25.35 19.11
CA LYS A 701 24.85 -25.40 20.44
C LYS A 701 23.78 -25.27 21.53
N HIS A 702 23.95 -26.03 22.61
CA HIS A 702 23.17 -25.82 23.82
C HIS A 702 23.47 -24.43 24.40
N ARG A 703 22.45 -23.72 24.88
CA ARG A 703 22.57 -22.38 25.47
C ARG A 703 21.63 -22.28 26.70
N PRO A 704 21.95 -21.41 27.67
CA PRO A 704 21.06 -21.14 28.81
C PRO A 704 19.68 -20.63 28.35
N GLU A 705 18.65 -20.78 29.19
CA GLU A 705 17.28 -20.35 28.88
C GLU A 705 17.14 -18.86 28.53
N SER A 706 18.06 -18.02 29.02
CA SER A 706 18.15 -16.60 28.65
C SER A 706 18.40 -16.36 27.15
N TYR A 707 18.86 -17.38 26.41
CA TYR A 707 19.03 -17.37 24.95
C TYR A 707 17.85 -18.06 24.26
N GLN A 708 16.68 -17.45 24.38
CA GLN A 708 15.40 -17.99 23.90
C GLN A 708 15.35 -18.22 22.38
N TYR A 709 16.07 -17.42 21.58
CA TYR A 709 16.00 -17.43 20.12
C TYR A 709 17.29 -17.94 19.48
N VAL A 710 17.23 -18.41 18.23
CA VAL A 710 18.41 -18.82 17.45
C VAL A 710 18.86 -17.72 16.50
N ASN A 711 20.15 -17.71 16.17
CA ASN A 711 20.66 -16.81 15.14
C ASN A 711 20.53 -17.41 13.73
N VAL A 712 20.73 -16.58 12.70
CA VAL A 712 20.61 -16.97 11.28
C VAL A 712 21.57 -18.10 10.91
N ARG A 713 22.77 -18.18 11.51
CA ARG A 713 23.72 -19.27 11.23
C ARG A 713 23.23 -20.60 11.79
N GLU A 714 22.76 -20.61 13.03
CA GLU A 714 22.17 -21.79 13.67
C GLU A 714 20.92 -22.25 12.90
N LEU A 715 20.05 -21.30 12.51
CA LEU A 715 18.87 -21.62 11.74
C LEU A 715 19.22 -22.20 10.37
N ARG A 716 20.18 -21.60 9.65
CA ARG A 716 20.66 -22.09 8.35
C ARG A 716 21.30 -23.48 8.46
N ALA A 717 22.08 -23.73 9.52
CA ALA A 717 22.65 -25.05 9.77
C ALA A 717 21.55 -26.10 10.00
N ALA A 718 20.52 -25.76 10.78
CA ALA A 718 19.37 -26.62 11.01
C ALA A 718 18.60 -26.91 9.71
N VAL A 719 18.26 -25.88 8.94
CA VAL A 719 17.55 -26.01 7.64
C VAL A 719 18.37 -26.83 6.65
N ASN A 720 19.66 -26.57 6.49
CA ASN A 720 20.52 -27.35 5.60
C ASN A 720 20.60 -28.84 5.98
N THR A 721 20.54 -29.15 7.28
CA THR A 721 20.54 -30.53 7.76
C THR A 721 19.19 -31.20 7.51
N LEU A 722 18.09 -30.51 7.82
CA LEU A 722 16.73 -30.98 7.54
C LEU A 722 16.52 -31.28 6.05
N MET A 723 17.00 -30.41 5.15
CA MET A 723 16.90 -30.62 3.69
C MET A 723 17.64 -31.86 3.20
N ARG A 724 18.68 -32.33 3.92
CA ARG A 724 19.45 -33.53 3.57
C ARG A 724 18.89 -34.80 4.21
N THR A 725 17.86 -34.67 5.05
CA THR A 725 17.28 -35.77 5.80
C THR A 725 16.01 -36.24 5.08
N GLU A 726 15.85 -37.55 4.93
CA GLU A 726 14.62 -38.11 4.36
C GLU A 726 13.48 -38.04 5.39
N ILE A 727 12.66 -36.99 5.29
CA ILE A 727 11.55 -36.74 6.20
C ILE A 727 10.27 -37.26 5.54
N LYS A 728 9.57 -38.19 6.18
CA LYS A 728 8.26 -38.70 5.72
C LYS A 728 7.07 -37.94 6.32
N ASP A 729 7.26 -37.35 7.50
CA ASP A 729 6.22 -36.58 8.19
C ASP A 729 5.94 -35.24 7.48
N MET A 730 4.69 -35.06 7.06
CA MET A 730 4.24 -33.86 6.33
C MET A 730 4.25 -32.59 7.20
N GLN A 731 4.05 -32.69 8.52
CA GLN A 731 4.10 -31.54 9.43
C GLN A 731 5.53 -31.01 9.57
N ILE A 732 6.51 -31.91 9.66
CA ILE A 732 7.93 -31.53 9.73
C ILE A 732 8.35 -30.87 8.41
N LYS A 733 7.91 -31.39 7.26
CA LYS A 733 8.14 -30.76 5.95
C LYS A 733 7.59 -29.33 5.88
N ARG A 734 6.36 -29.09 6.34
CA ARG A 734 5.77 -27.73 6.36
C ARG A 734 6.54 -26.78 7.28
N LYS A 735 6.92 -27.22 8.47
CA LYS A 735 7.78 -26.43 9.38
C LYS A 735 9.13 -26.11 8.72
N MET A 736 9.72 -27.06 8.00
CA MET A 736 10.95 -26.85 7.23
C MET A 736 10.74 -25.83 6.10
N GLU A 737 9.65 -25.92 5.34
CA GLU A 737 9.30 -24.96 4.29
C GLU A 737 9.14 -23.54 4.85
N PHE A 738 8.47 -23.39 6.00
CA PHE A 738 8.38 -22.11 6.70
C PHE A 738 9.76 -21.56 7.09
N LEU A 739 10.67 -22.41 7.58
CA LEU A 739 12.03 -21.97 7.92
C LEU A 739 12.84 -21.57 6.68
N ILE A 740 12.61 -22.23 5.55
CA ILE A 740 13.23 -21.87 4.26
C ILE A 740 12.69 -20.53 3.78
N SER A 741 11.37 -20.32 3.81
CA SER A 741 10.74 -19.05 3.41
C SER A 741 11.17 -17.91 4.35
N LEU A 742 11.30 -18.19 5.65
CA LEU A 742 11.83 -17.24 6.64
C LEU A 742 13.27 -16.81 6.35
N LEU A 743 14.14 -17.72 5.90
CA LEU A 743 15.54 -17.41 5.59
C LEU A 743 15.72 -16.65 4.27
N ASN A 744 14.85 -16.91 3.29
CA ASN A 744 14.95 -16.40 1.92
C ASN A 744 13.93 -15.31 1.58
N GLY A 745 13.03 -14.97 2.51
CA GLY A 745 11.96 -14.00 2.31
C GLY A 745 12.39 -12.54 2.45
N ASP A 746 11.47 -11.65 2.05
CA ASP A 746 11.59 -10.19 2.10
C ASP A 746 11.14 -9.62 3.45
N LEU A 747 10.74 -10.49 4.37
CA LEU A 747 10.29 -10.12 5.71
C LEU A 747 11.41 -10.38 6.73
N ARG A 748 11.39 -9.60 7.80
CA ARG A 748 12.30 -9.71 8.94
C ARG A 748 11.54 -9.59 10.24
N PHE A 749 12.25 -9.86 11.32
CA PHE A 749 11.70 -9.79 12.66
C PHE A 749 12.51 -8.84 13.50
N GLU A 750 11.84 -7.84 14.04
CA GLU A 750 12.44 -6.82 14.87
C GLU A 750 12.00 -7.00 16.31
N LYS A 751 12.96 -7.02 17.21
CA LYS A 751 12.68 -7.04 18.64
C LYS A 751 12.05 -5.71 19.06
N ILE A 752 10.88 -5.75 19.68
CA ILE A 752 10.24 -4.60 20.30
C ILE A 752 11.09 -4.15 21.49
N ARG A 753 11.54 -2.90 21.44
CA ARG A 753 12.46 -2.28 22.43
C ARG A 753 11.70 -1.56 23.52
N SER A 754 10.61 -0.89 23.15
CA SER A 754 9.77 -0.18 24.09
C SER A 754 8.35 -0.07 23.55
N ILE A 755 7.39 -0.19 24.45
CA ILE A 755 5.98 0.11 24.19
C ILE A 755 5.57 1.17 25.20
N ARG A 756 4.89 2.23 24.74
CA ARG A 756 4.38 3.29 25.61
C ARG A 756 2.96 3.63 25.22
N GLU A 757 2.11 3.69 26.23
CA GLU A 757 0.75 4.20 26.07
C GLU A 757 0.76 5.73 26.06
N LYS A 758 -0.03 6.34 25.18
CA LYS A 758 -0.21 7.79 25.07
C LYS A 758 -1.69 8.12 24.91
N ALA A 759 -2.09 9.25 25.50
CA ALA A 759 -3.35 9.88 25.14
C ALA A 759 -3.26 10.40 23.70
N ASN A 760 -4.37 10.31 22.97
CA ASN A 760 -4.51 10.78 21.60
C ASN A 760 -5.73 11.69 21.50
N SER A 761 -5.61 12.77 20.74
CA SER A 761 -6.71 13.69 20.43
C SER A 761 -6.92 13.88 18.94
N GLU A 762 -6.07 13.24 18.11
CA GLU A 762 -6.14 13.32 16.66
C GLU A 762 -6.93 12.14 16.10
N PRO A 763 -7.59 12.29 14.93
CA PRO A 763 -8.20 11.15 14.27
C PRO A 763 -7.15 10.10 13.88
N LEU A 764 -7.51 8.84 14.01
CA LEU A 764 -6.74 7.71 13.52
C LEU A 764 -7.25 7.25 12.15
N PHE A 765 -6.40 6.57 11.40
CA PHE A 765 -6.64 6.19 10.01
C PHE A 765 -6.37 4.70 9.81
N ASP A 766 -7.08 4.07 8.87
CA ASP A 766 -6.77 2.71 8.43
C ASP A 766 -7.02 2.55 6.93
N LEU A 767 -6.49 1.49 6.33
CA LEU A 767 -6.62 1.18 4.90
C LEU A 767 -7.24 -0.20 4.72
N SER A 768 -8.14 -0.33 3.73
CA SER A 768 -8.64 -1.63 3.30
C SER A 768 -7.78 -2.17 2.16
N VAL A 769 -7.16 -3.33 2.36
CA VAL A 769 -6.39 -4.06 1.35
C VAL A 769 -6.97 -5.47 1.18
N PRO A 770 -8.00 -5.68 0.34
CA PRO A 770 -8.80 -6.91 0.35
C PRO A 770 -8.03 -8.18 0.03
N LYS A 771 -7.02 -8.11 -0.86
CA LYS A 771 -6.25 -9.30 -1.28
C LYS A 771 -5.38 -9.87 -0.16
N ASN A 772 -4.62 -9.00 0.49
CA ASN A 772 -3.55 -9.39 1.40
C ASN A 772 -3.93 -9.23 2.88
N GLU A 773 -4.93 -8.41 3.17
CA GLU A 773 -5.37 -8.06 4.53
C GLU A 773 -4.27 -7.40 5.39
N ASN A 774 -3.22 -6.89 4.74
CA ASN A 774 -2.13 -6.21 5.40
C ASN A 774 -1.45 -5.21 4.45
N TYR A 775 -0.68 -4.29 5.02
CA TYR A 775 0.15 -3.32 4.29
C TYR A 775 1.39 -2.93 5.10
N ILE A 776 2.29 -2.18 4.46
CA ILE A 776 3.52 -1.68 5.10
C ILE A 776 3.32 -0.25 5.61
N ALA A 777 3.47 -0.07 6.93
CA ALA A 777 3.34 1.21 7.61
C ALA A 777 4.56 1.49 8.49
N ASN A 778 5.30 2.57 8.22
CA ASN A 778 6.61 2.86 8.83
C ASN A 778 7.58 1.66 8.78
N GLY A 779 7.44 0.77 7.78
CA GLY A 779 8.21 -0.48 7.67
C GLY A 779 7.68 -1.66 8.49
N PHE A 780 6.67 -1.46 9.35
CA PHE A 780 5.91 -2.55 9.99
C PHE A 780 4.96 -3.19 8.98
N ILE A 781 4.66 -4.46 9.17
CA ILE A 781 3.54 -5.12 8.50
C ILE A 781 2.34 -5.06 9.45
N VAL A 782 1.26 -4.45 8.99
CA VAL A 782 0.07 -4.11 9.79
C VAL A 782 -1.19 -4.68 9.14
N HIS A 783 -2.18 -5.08 9.94
CA HIS A 783 -3.43 -5.69 9.48
C HIS A 783 -4.48 -4.63 9.03
N ASN A 784 -5.43 -4.96 8.13
CA ASN A 784 -6.55 -4.11 7.68
C ASN A 784 -7.88 -4.31 8.48
N SER A 785 -8.96 -3.59 8.11
CA SER A 785 -10.34 -3.73 8.69
C SER A 785 -11.41 -4.23 7.66
N THR A 786 -12.46 -4.95 8.11
CA THR A 786 -13.59 -5.51 7.30
C THR A 786 -14.92 -5.57 8.09
N TYR A 787 -16.12 -5.45 7.47
CA TYR A 787 -17.46 -5.44 8.14
C TYR A 787 -17.73 -6.70 9.00
N ARG A 788 -17.99 -6.54 10.30
CA ARG A 788 -18.30 -7.65 11.23
C ARG A 788 -19.39 -7.30 12.24
N LEU A 789 -20.18 -8.30 12.63
CA LEU A 789 -21.19 -8.22 13.69
C LEU A 789 -20.86 -9.16 14.84
N TYR A 790 -20.69 -8.61 16.04
CA TYR A 790 -20.56 -9.42 17.26
C TYR A 790 -21.92 -9.61 17.93
N PHE A 791 -22.32 -10.87 18.13
CA PHE A 791 -23.56 -11.25 18.80
C PHE A 791 -23.31 -11.90 20.15
N ARG A 792 -24.02 -11.45 21.19
CA ARG A 792 -24.06 -12.08 22.51
C ARG A 792 -25.48 -12.16 23.08
N LYS A 793 -25.69 -13.03 24.08
CA LYS A 793 -26.95 -13.07 24.83
C LYS A 793 -27.06 -11.83 25.73
N GLY A 794 -28.21 -11.18 25.73
CA GLY A 794 -28.54 -10.07 26.63
C GLY A 794 -29.29 -10.57 27.88
N LYS A 795 -29.94 -9.64 28.60
CA LYS A 795 -30.81 -10.00 29.74
C LYS A 795 -32.13 -10.60 29.24
N LYS A 796 -32.69 -11.56 29.98
CA LYS A 796 -33.90 -12.33 29.63
C LYS A 796 -33.72 -13.03 28.27
N ASP A 797 -34.60 -12.75 27.29
CA ASP A 797 -34.57 -13.35 25.93
C ASP A 797 -33.89 -12.48 24.86
N SER A 798 -33.34 -11.32 25.23
CA SER A 798 -32.69 -10.41 24.28
C SER A 798 -31.36 -10.95 23.73
N ARG A 799 -30.95 -10.44 22.57
CA ARG A 799 -29.62 -10.54 21.97
C ARG A 799 -29.08 -9.13 21.78
N VAL A 800 -27.78 -9.00 21.96
CA VAL A 800 -27.04 -7.76 21.69
C VAL A 800 -26.25 -7.98 20.41
N ALA A 801 -26.41 -7.09 19.44
CA ALA A 801 -25.56 -7.00 18.26
C ALA A 801 -24.69 -5.76 18.37
N LYS A 802 -23.40 -5.92 18.08
CA LYS A 802 -22.45 -4.81 17.97
C LYS A 802 -21.84 -4.83 16.59
N LEU A 803 -21.91 -3.70 15.89
CA LEU A 803 -21.19 -3.50 14.64
C LEU A 803 -19.73 -3.22 14.96
N ILE A 804 -18.85 -3.91 14.25
CA ILE A 804 -17.41 -3.87 14.41
C ILE A 804 -16.82 -3.70 13.01
N ASP A 805 -15.86 -2.80 12.88
CA ASP A 805 -15.03 -2.66 11.67
C ASP A 805 -15.82 -2.35 10.38
N SER A 806 -16.91 -1.55 10.48
CA SER A 806 -17.64 -1.06 9.32
C SER A 806 -16.84 0.02 8.55
N PRO A 807 -16.61 -0.12 7.24
CA PRO A 807 -15.90 0.87 6.41
C PRO A 807 -16.59 2.23 6.25
N ASN A 808 -17.85 2.38 6.66
CA ASN A 808 -18.59 3.63 6.47
C ASN A 808 -19.54 4.01 7.62
N MET A 809 -19.71 3.16 8.64
CA MET A 809 -20.61 3.42 9.77
C MET A 809 -19.86 3.43 11.10
N PRO A 810 -20.26 4.29 12.05
CA PRO A 810 -19.66 4.32 13.38
C PRO A 810 -19.95 3.04 14.16
N ASP A 811 -19.03 2.67 15.07
CA ASP A 811 -19.25 1.59 16.02
C ASP A 811 -20.51 1.86 16.86
N ALA A 812 -21.44 0.91 16.84
CA ALA A 812 -22.69 1.00 17.56
C ALA A 812 -23.14 -0.40 18.03
N GLU A 813 -24.03 -0.43 19.02
CA GLU A 813 -24.68 -1.65 19.46
C GLU A 813 -26.20 -1.48 19.51
N CYS A 814 -26.92 -2.57 19.31
CA CYS A 814 -28.37 -2.60 19.37
C CYS A 814 -28.88 -3.89 20.02
N LEU A 815 -30.13 -3.85 20.48
CA LEU A 815 -30.83 -4.99 21.04
C LEU A 815 -31.84 -5.54 20.02
N PHE A 816 -31.94 -6.86 19.96
CA PHE A 816 -32.97 -7.56 19.20
C PHE A 816 -33.40 -8.83 19.94
N PHE A 817 -34.61 -9.31 19.66
CA PHE A 817 -35.23 -10.46 20.32
C PHE A 817 -35.54 -11.55 19.31
N LEU A 818 -35.42 -12.80 19.73
CA LEU A 818 -35.75 -13.96 18.91
C LEU A 818 -37.19 -14.41 19.22
N ARG A 819 -38.10 -14.34 18.25
CA ARG A 819 -39.51 -14.73 18.39
C ARG A 819 -39.91 -15.75 17.33
N GLU A 820 -41.06 -16.40 17.51
CA GLU A 820 -41.57 -17.36 16.53
C GLU A 820 -41.79 -16.71 15.16
N ALA A 821 -42.39 -15.52 15.16
CA ALA A 821 -42.70 -14.74 13.96
C ALA A 821 -41.50 -13.99 13.35
N GLY A 822 -40.28 -14.08 13.90
CA GLY A 822 -39.13 -13.34 13.38
C GLY A 822 -38.24 -12.73 14.44
N LEU A 823 -37.35 -11.83 14.00
CA LEU A 823 -36.62 -10.93 14.89
C LEU A 823 -37.56 -9.79 15.33
N SER A 824 -37.44 -9.34 16.57
CA SER A 824 -38.24 -8.22 17.13
C SER A 824 -37.32 -7.19 17.78
N ASP A 825 -37.69 -5.91 17.71
CA ASP A 825 -37.00 -4.81 18.40
C ASP A 825 -37.55 -4.54 19.80
N LYS A 826 -38.71 -5.13 20.12
CA LYS A 826 -39.41 -4.98 21.41
C LYS A 826 -39.35 -6.27 22.22
N GLU A 827 -39.29 -6.09 23.53
CA GLU A 827 -39.39 -7.15 24.53
C GLU A 827 -40.74 -7.85 24.46
#